data_AF-A0A1V3XU54-F1
#
_entry.id   AF-A0A1V3XU54-F1
#
_cell.length_a   1.000
_cell.length_b   1.000
_cell.length_c   1.000
_cell.angle_alpha   90.00
_cell.angle_beta   90.00
_cell.angle_gamma   90.00
#
_symmetry.space_group_name_H-M   'P 1'
#
loop_
_entity.id
_entity.type
_entity.pdbx_description
1 polymer ?
#
loop_
_entity_poly.entity_id
_entity_poly.type
_entity_poly.pdbx_seq_one_letter_code
_entity_poly.pdbx_strand_id
1 'polypeptide(L)'
;MTSTVAQRADAANAAGNGAPAAGRTYQVRTYGCQMNVHDSERLAGLLEAAGYRRAADGSDFGDADVVVFNTCAVRENADNKLYGNLSHLAPRKRTNPDMQIAVGGCLAQKDRDVVLRRAPWVDVVFGTHNIGSLPTLLDRARHNKVAQVEIAEALQQFPSSLPSARESAYAAWVSISVGCNNSCTFCIVPSLRGKEIDRSPADVLAEVQSLVDTGVLEITLLGQNVNAYGVSFADPALPRNRGAFAELLRACGRIPGLERVRFTSPHPAEFTDDVIEAMAQTPNVCPALHMPLQSGSDPVLRAMRRSYRADRYLGIIERVRAAMPHAAITTDLIVGFPGETEEDFAATLDVVRQARFAAAFTFQYSKRPGTPAADFDEQLPKDIVRQRYERLIELQEQISLEGNRELVGQSVEVLVATGEGRKDSRTSRMSGRARDGRLVHFRAGDQHVRPGDLITTQITGAAPHHLIADAGVISHRRTRAGDAYAAGQRAGDAYAAGQRSPGVGLGMPGVGRPWPPILGVAAPGAVRRSIQVRGFAMNGEVDVADFDAYRSEIEAAERRVAGEIEPGARGFVVAILVFVLVGSFILPHTGSVRGWDVLFSSHGAAAAAVALPSRVFAWLALVFGVGFSMLALMTRRWALAWIALVGSALASATGLLAVWSRQTVAAGHPGPGIGLIVSWIIVMLLTFYWARVVWQRTIVQLAAEEQRRRSAAQQQSKTLLDTLDEPDQPSDGTGANGRDR
;
A
#
# COMPACT_ATOMS: atom_id res chain seq x y z
N MET A 1 -45.14 15.38 -16.10
CA MET A 1 -45.34 13.94 -15.87
C MET A 1 -44.11 13.42 -15.15
N THR A 2 -44.20 13.47 -13.83
CA THR A 2 -43.21 13.07 -12.83
C THR A 2 -43.78 11.83 -12.15
N SER A 3 -43.02 10.74 -12.09
CA SER A 3 -43.42 9.57 -11.30
C SER A 3 -42.40 9.29 -10.21
N THR A 4 -42.84 9.59 -9.01
CA THR A 4 -42.28 9.28 -7.71
C THR A 4 -42.44 7.79 -7.42
N VAL A 5 -41.35 7.07 -7.10
CA VAL A 5 -41.38 6.00 -6.08
C VAL A 5 -40.05 6.03 -5.35
N ALA A 6 -40.08 6.63 -4.16
CA ALA A 6 -39.05 6.51 -3.14
C ALA A 6 -39.26 5.23 -2.32
N GLN A 7 -38.17 4.74 -1.72
CA GLN A 7 -38.15 3.98 -0.45
C GLN A 7 -38.99 2.68 -0.41
N ARG A 8 -38.33 1.57 -0.78
CA ARG A 8 -38.39 0.25 -0.10
C ARG A 8 -37.58 -0.76 -0.91
N ALA A 9 -36.31 -0.92 -0.55
CA ALA A 9 -35.55 -2.11 -0.84
C ALA A 9 -34.73 -2.41 0.41
N ASP A 10 -35.46 -2.94 1.40
CA ASP A 10 -34.96 -3.42 2.68
C ASP A 10 -33.86 -4.48 2.48
N ALA A 11 -32.76 -4.31 3.21
CA ALA A 11 -32.19 -5.21 4.24
C ALA A 11 -32.43 -6.74 4.20
N ALA A 12 -32.86 -7.36 3.10
CA ALA A 12 -33.34 -8.74 3.05
C ALA A 12 -32.57 -9.66 2.10
N ASN A 13 -31.31 -9.35 1.76
CA ASN A 13 -30.48 -10.25 0.93
C ASN A 13 -29.12 -10.63 1.53
N ALA A 14 -28.97 -10.51 2.86
CA ALA A 14 -27.78 -10.98 3.60
C ALA A 14 -27.80 -12.49 3.94
N ALA A 15 -28.80 -13.25 3.48
CA ALA A 15 -28.93 -14.68 3.74
C ALA A 15 -28.92 -15.49 2.42
N GLY A 16 -27.80 -15.44 1.70
CA GLY A 16 -27.48 -16.47 0.71
C GLY A 16 -26.98 -17.71 1.46
N ASN A 17 -27.79 -18.77 1.50
CA ASN A 17 -27.45 -20.08 2.06
C ASN A 17 -26.33 -20.77 1.25
N GLY A 18 -25.09 -20.30 1.40
CA GLY A 18 -23.89 -21.11 1.19
C GLY A 18 -23.62 -21.91 2.47
N ALA A 19 -23.23 -23.19 2.34
CA ALA A 19 -22.81 -23.98 3.49
C ALA A 19 -21.71 -23.21 4.28
N PRO A 20 -21.81 -23.11 5.61
CA PRO A 20 -20.84 -22.38 6.42
C PRO A 20 -19.43 -22.95 6.18
N ALA A 21 -18.41 -22.08 6.18
CA ALA A 21 -17.00 -22.45 6.02
C ALA A 21 -16.43 -23.32 7.16
N ALA A 22 -17.31 -23.91 7.99
CA ALA A 22 -17.02 -24.65 9.20
C ALA A 22 -15.93 -25.71 8.94
N GLY A 23 -14.75 -25.45 9.50
CA GLY A 23 -13.64 -26.39 9.49
C GLY A 23 -12.48 -26.05 8.56
N ARG A 24 -12.65 -25.14 7.58
CA ARG A 24 -11.58 -24.71 6.67
C ARG A 24 -10.52 -23.88 7.39
N THR A 25 -9.27 -24.07 6.99
CA THR A 25 -8.12 -23.42 7.58
C THR A 25 -7.75 -22.12 6.87
N TYR A 26 -7.29 -21.10 7.60
CA TYR A 26 -6.80 -19.85 7.04
C TYR A 26 -5.40 -19.49 7.53
N GLN A 27 -4.67 -18.73 6.72
CA GLN A 27 -3.41 -18.10 7.10
C GLN A 27 -3.31 -16.68 6.53
N VAL A 28 -2.97 -15.71 7.37
CA VAL A 28 -2.77 -14.32 6.95
C VAL A 28 -1.27 -14.01 6.93
N ARG A 29 -0.77 -13.50 5.80
CA ARG A 29 0.58 -12.95 5.69
C ARG A 29 0.52 -11.44 5.52
N THR A 30 1.18 -10.77 6.46
CA THR A 30 1.26 -9.32 6.48
C THR A 30 2.59 -8.85 5.90
N TYR A 31 2.52 -8.00 4.89
CA TYR A 31 3.67 -7.27 4.35
C TYR A 31 3.40 -5.78 4.46
N GLY A 32 4.15 -5.06 5.31
CA GLY A 32 3.91 -3.64 5.41
C GLY A 32 4.33 -2.94 6.69
N CYS A 33 3.46 -2.03 7.11
CA CYS A 33 3.59 -1.21 8.30
C CYS A 33 2.68 -1.72 9.43
N GLN A 34 2.72 -1.03 10.58
CA GLN A 34 1.89 -1.37 11.75
C GLN A 34 0.39 -1.35 11.42
N MET A 35 -0.06 -0.45 10.54
CA MET A 35 -1.46 -0.46 10.11
C MET A 35 -1.84 -1.75 9.39
N ASN A 36 -0.96 -2.32 8.57
CA ASN A 36 -1.25 -3.62 7.94
C ASN A 36 -1.29 -4.75 8.97
N VAL A 37 -0.47 -4.71 10.02
CA VAL A 37 -0.55 -5.73 11.07
C VAL A 37 -1.88 -5.60 11.84
N HIS A 38 -2.36 -4.38 12.11
CA HIS A 38 -3.69 -4.14 12.71
C HIS A 38 -4.81 -4.64 11.81
N ASP A 39 -4.74 -4.29 10.52
CA ASP A 39 -5.70 -4.72 9.50
C ASP A 39 -5.73 -6.26 9.41
N SER A 40 -4.59 -6.94 9.61
CA SER A 40 -4.49 -8.40 9.65
C SER A 40 -5.14 -9.05 10.87
N GLU A 41 -5.10 -8.43 12.05
CA GLU A 41 -5.86 -8.91 13.22
C GLU A 41 -7.36 -8.88 12.94
N ARG A 42 -7.85 -7.82 12.25
CA ARG A 42 -9.26 -7.70 11.86
C ARG A 42 -9.64 -8.72 10.78
N LEU A 43 -8.77 -8.94 9.79
CA LEU A 43 -8.96 -9.97 8.78
C LEU A 43 -9.08 -11.36 9.41
N ALA A 44 -8.22 -11.69 10.38
CA ALA A 44 -8.29 -12.94 11.12
C ALA A 44 -9.62 -13.06 11.91
N GLY A 45 -10.04 -12.00 12.61
CA GLY A 45 -11.30 -11.99 13.35
C GLY A 45 -12.53 -12.15 12.44
N LEU A 46 -12.54 -11.53 11.26
CA LEU A 46 -13.61 -11.71 10.27
C LEU A 46 -13.71 -13.14 9.75
N LEU A 47 -12.56 -13.77 9.48
CA LEU A 47 -12.52 -15.16 9.04
C LEU A 47 -13.00 -16.11 10.14
N GLU A 48 -12.59 -15.90 11.39
CA GLU A 48 -13.05 -16.71 12.53
C GLU A 48 -14.55 -16.54 12.78
N ALA A 49 -15.08 -15.31 12.72
CA ALA A 49 -16.52 -15.06 12.81
C ALA A 49 -17.32 -15.71 11.66
N ALA A 50 -16.70 -15.91 10.50
CA ALA A 50 -17.26 -16.63 9.36
C ALA A 50 -17.09 -18.16 9.44
N GLY A 51 -16.49 -18.69 10.52
CA GLY A 51 -16.34 -20.12 10.77
C GLY A 51 -15.07 -20.76 10.22
N TYR A 52 -14.12 -19.97 9.72
CA TYR A 52 -12.77 -20.44 9.40
C TYR A 52 -11.95 -20.66 10.68
N ARG A 53 -10.96 -21.54 10.63
CA ARG A 53 -10.02 -21.78 11.73
C ARG A 53 -8.61 -21.42 11.31
N ARG A 54 -7.78 -20.89 12.19
CA ARG A 54 -6.38 -20.63 11.85
C ARG A 54 -5.67 -21.97 11.56
N ALA A 55 -4.79 -21.99 10.56
CA ALA A 55 -3.91 -23.14 10.31
C ALA A 55 -2.99 -23.40 11.53
N ALA A 56 -2.61 -24.66 11.75
CA ALA A 56 -1.81 -25.05 12.90
C ALA A 56 -0.40 -24.42 12.88
N ASP A 57 0.14 -24.12 14.06
CA ASP A 57 1.49 -23.57 14.18
C ASP A 57 2.53 -24.53 13.57
N GLY A 58 3.42 -24.00 12.72
CA GLY A 58 4.44 -24.77 12.02
C GLY A 58 4.00 -25.36 10.67
N SER A 59 2.75 -25.16 10.22
CA SER A 59 2.35 -25.51 8.85
C SER A 59 3.11 -24.66 7.81
N ASP A 60 3.55 -25.29 6.72
CA ASP A 60 4.13 -24.54 5.61
C ASP A 60 3.10 -23.59 5.02
N PHE A 61 3.59 -22.41 4.63
CA PHE A 61 2.69 -21.41 4.09
C PHE A 61 2.19 -21.81 2.70
N GLY A 62 0.88 -22.00 2.59
CA GLY A 62 0.24 -22.59 1.42
C GLY A 62 -0.49 -23.89 1.71
N ASP A 63 -0.33 -24.45 2.92
CA ASP A 63 -1.12 -25.62 3.36
C ASP A 63 -2.51 -25.27 3.85
N ALA A 64 -2.78 -23.98 4.11
CA ALA A 64 -4.10 -23.51 4.50
C ALA A 64 -5.08 -23.52 3.31
N ASP A 65 -6.36 -23.78 3.61
CA ASP A 65 -7.44 -23.72 2.62
C ASP A 65 -7.66 -22.30 2.08
N VAL A 66 -7.36 -21.28 2.89
CA VAL A 66 -7.42 -19.87 2.52
C VAL A 66 -6.13 -19.16 2.91
N VAL A 67 -5.48 -18.54 1.93
CA VAL A 67 -4.28 -17.73 2.14
C VAL A 67 -4.59 -16.28 1.84
N VAL A 68 -4.39 -15.39 2.82
CA VAL A 68 -4.64 -13.96 2.68
C VAL A 68 -3.32 -13.20 2.75
N PHE A 69 -3.03 -12.40 1.72
CA PHE A 69 -1.92 -11.46 1.72
C PHE A 69 -2.43 -10.04 2.00
N ASN A 70 -2.09 -9.50 3.17
CA ASN A 70 -2.35 -8.10 3.48
C ASN A 70 -1.08 -7.27 3.21
N THR A 71 -1.15 -6.42 2.20
CA THR A 71 0.03 -5.85 1.55
C THR A 71 0.08 -4.32 1.65
N CYS A 72 1.29 -3.78 1.65
CA CYS A 72 1.55 -2.35 1.71
C CYS A 72 2.00 -1.84 0.34
N ALA A 73 1.59 -0.62 -0.02
CA ALA A 73 2.06 0.07 -1.22
C ALA A 73 3.19 1.07 -0.92
N VAL A 74 3.69 1.10 0.33
CA VAL A 74 4.59 2.16 0.85
C VAL A 74 6.01 1.65 1.14
N ARG A 75 6.25 0.34 1.21
CA ARG A 75 7.61 -0.20 1.36
C ARG A 75 8.12 -0.73 0.02
N GLU A 76 9.36 -0.38 -0.31
CA GLU A 76 10.05 -0.99 -1.45
C GLU A 76 10.19 -2.51 -1.21
N ASN A 77 10.12 -3.29 -2.29
CA ASN A 77 10.06 -4.77 -2.29
C ASN A 77 8.77 -5.41 -1.74
N ALA A 78 7.76 -4.67 -1.30
CA ALA A 78 6.46 -5.27 -0.94
C ALA A 78 5.82 -5.97 -2.15
N ASP A 79 5.84 -5.31 -3.31
CA ASP A 79 5.31 -5.83 -4.57
C ASP A 79 6.07 -7.08 -5.02
N ASN A 80 7.42 -7.02 -5.05
CA ASN A 80 8.27 -8.15 -5.42
C ASN A 80 8.06 -9.35 -4.48
N LYS A 81 7.96 -9.11 -3.17
CA LYS A 81 7.67 -10.15 -2.19
C LYS A 81 6.28 -10.74 -2.40
N LEU A 82 5.26 -9.93 -2.66
CA LEU A 82 3.91 -10.41 -2.95
C LEU A 82 3.94 -11.34 -4.17
N TYR A 83 4.41 -10.86 -5.31
CA TYR A 83 4.39 -11.63 -6.56
C TYR A 83 5.27 -12.88 -6.47
N GLY A 84 6.45 -12.80 -5.84
CA GLY A 84 7.28 -13.97 -5.58
C GLY A 84 6.53 -15.03 -4.76
N ASN A 85 5.85 -14.64 -3.67
CA ASN A 85 5.08 -15.58 -2.87
C ASN A 85 3.82 -16.11 -3.58
N LEU A 86 3.14 -15.29 -4.38
CA LEU A 86 2.02 -15.73 -5.21
C LEU A 86 2.46 -16.79 -6.22
N SER A 87 3.62 -16.62 -6.87
CA SER A 87 4.19 -17.61 -7.80
C SER A 87 4.50 -18.93 -7.13
N HIS A 88 4.99 -18.91 -5.88
CA HIS A 88 5.25 -20.14 -5.11
C HIS A 88 3.97 -20.91 -4.76
N LEU A 89 2.82 -20.24 -4.67
CA LEU A 89 1.52 -20.88 -4.41
C LEU A 89 0.84 -21.41 -5.67
N ALA A 90 1.28 -21.01 -6.87
CA ALA A 90 0.64 -21.43 -8.12
C ALA A 90 0.62 -22.95 -8.33
N PRO A 91 1.72 -23.72 -8.08
CA PRO A 91 1.69 -25.17 -8.16
C PRO A 91 0.66 -25.77 -7.19
N ARG A 92 0.59 -25.26 -5.96
CA ARG A 92 -0.32 -25.75 -4.93
C ARG A 92 -1.79 -25.53 -5.30
N LYS A 93 -2.12 -24.33 -5.80
CA LYS A 93 -3.45 -23.98 -6.30
C LYS A 93 -3.87 -24.83 -7.52
N ARG A 94 -2.92 -25.24 -8.37
CA ARG A 94 -3.17 -26.20 -9.46
C ARG A 94 -3.52 -27.59 -8.93
N THR A 95 -2.79 -28.07 -7.93
CA THR A 95 -3.05 -29.39 -7.31
C THR A 95 -4.31 -29.41 -6.44
N ASN A 96 -4.64 -28.28 -5.80
CA ASN A 96 -5.86 -28.09 -5.02
C ASN A 96 -6.64 -26.86 -5.50
N PRO A 97 -7.53 -27.02 -6.50
CA PRO A 97 -8.33 -25.92 -7.04
C PRO A 97 -9.29 -25.26 -6.03
N ASP A 98 -9.61 -25.96 -4.94
CA ASP A 98 -10.49 -25.45 -3.89
C ASP A 98 -9.77 -24.55 -2.88
N MET A 99 -8.44 -24.56 -2.83
CA MET A 99 -7.64 -23.56 -2.11
C MET A 99 -8.01 -22.16 -2.59
N GLN A 100 -8.13 -21.18 -1.69
CA GLN A 100 -8.42 -19.79 -2.07
C GLN A 100 -7.27 -18.86 -1.72
N ILE A 101 -6.96 -17.91 -2.60
CA ILE A 101 -5.93 -16.89 -2.39
C ILE A 101 -6.60 -15.51 -2.45
N ALA A 102 -6.44 -14.74 -1.39
CA ALA A 102 -6.92 -13.36 -1.30
C ALA A 102 -5.74 -12.39 -1.18
N VAL A 103 -5.82 -11.26 -1.86
CA VAL A 103 -4.83 -10.18 -1.80
C VAL A 103 -5.53 -8.88 -1.44
N GLY A 104 -5.10 -8.25 -0.34
CA GLY A 104 -5.68 -7.01 0.14
C GLY A 104 -4.64 -6.00 0.61
N GLY A 105 -5.13 -4.88 1.14
CA GLY A 105 -4.30 -3.79 1.66
C GLY A 105 -3.98 -2.71 0.62
N CYS A 106 -3.05 -1.82 0.95
CA CYS A 106 -2.77 -0.62 0.15
C CYS A 106 -2.30 -0.94 -1.28
N LEU A 107 -1.55 -2.03 -1.48
CA LEU A 107 -1.09 -2.41 -2.82
C LEU A 107 -2.27 -2.87 -3.68
N ALA A 108 -3.16 -3.71 -3.14
CA ALA A 108 -4.38 -4.12 -3.83
C ALA A 108 -5.29 -2.94 -4.20
N GLN A 109 -5.42 -1.94 -3.32
CA GLN A 109 -6.15 -0.69 -3.58
C GLN A 109 -5.61 0.07 -4.81
N LYS A 110 -4.28 0.06 -4.99
CA LYS A 110 -3.58 0.73 -6.09
C LYS A 110 -3.60 -0.09 -7.37
N ASP A 111 -3.16 -1.34 -7.29
CA ASP A 111 -2.83 -2.18 -8.43
C ASP A 111 -4.04 -2.91 -8.99
N ARG A 112 -5.12 -3.10 -8.22
CA ARG A 112 -6.42 -3.63 -8.64
C ARG A 112 -6.29 -4.80 -9.63
N ASP A 113 -6.58 -4.56 -10.92
CA ASP A 113 -6.56 -5.54 -12.00
C ASP A 113 -5.15 -6.03 -12.38
N VAL A 114 -4.09 -5.26 -12.06
CA VAL A 114 -2.69 -5.68 -12.28
C VAL A 114 -2.40 -6.98 -11.50
N VAL A 115 -2.97 -7.12 -10.29
CA VAL A 115 -2.81 -8.32 -9.47
C VAL A 115 -3.36 -9.54 -10.22
N LEU A 116 -4.57 -9.44 -10.76
CA LEU A 116 -5.18 -10.53 -11.54
C LEU A 116 -4.46 -10.79 -12.86
N ARG A 117 -3.97 -9.76 -13.55
CA ARG A 117 -3.19 -9.94 -14.78
C ARG A 117 -1.87 -10.68 -14.54
N ARG A 118 -1.18 -10.39 -13.43
CA ARG A 118 0.12 -11.00 -13.09
C ARG A 118 -0.01 -12.34 -12.37
N ALA A 119 -1.08 -12.52 -11.59
CA ALA A 119 -1.37 -13.74 -10.85
C ALA A 119 -2.85 -14.13 -11.04
N PRO A 120 -3.22 -14.72 -12.20
CA PRO A 120 -4.61 -15.08 -12.52
C PRO A 120 -5.24 -16.12 -11.58
N TRP A 121 -4.42 -16.80 -10.78
CA TRP A 121 -4.85 -17.79 -9.79
C TRP A 121 -5.28 -17.19 -8.45
N VAL A 122 -5.30 -15.86 -8.32
CA VAL A 122 -5.86 -15.14 -7.17
C VAL A 122 -7.38 -15.10 -7.26
N ASP A 123 -8.07 -15.48 -6.17
CA ASP A 123 -9.53 -15.59 -6.12
C ASP A 123 -10.21 -14.29 -5.64
N VAL A 124 -9.55 -13.52 -4.78
CA VAL A 124 -10.12 -12.29 -4.21
C VAL A 124 -9.10 -11.17 -4.18
N VAL A 125 -9.48 -9.98 -4.64
CA VAL A 125 -8.73 -8.74 -4.48
C VAL A 125 -9.61 -7.70 -3.79
N PHE A 126 -9.16 -7.17 -2.65
CA PHE A 126 -9.94 -6.22 -1.86
C PHE A 126 -9.12 -5.01 -1.38
N GLY A 127 -9.80 -3.90 -1.14
CA GLY A 127 -9.20 -2.62 -0.78
C GLY A 127 -8.95 -2.42 0.71
N THR A 128 -8.33 -1.29 1.06
CA THR A 128 -8.19 -0.83 2.46
C THR A 128 -9.50 -0.33 3.04
N HIS A 129 -10.46 0.05 2.20
CA HIS A 129 -11.71 0.67 2.61
C HIS A 129 -12.87 -0.32 2.84
N ASN A 130 -12.71 -1.58 2.42
CA ASN A 130 -13.74 -2.62 2.46
C ASN A 130 -13.20 -3.98 2.94
N ILE A 131 -12.33 -3.94 3.95
CA ILE A 131 -11.77 -5.15 4.59
C ILE A 131 -12.88 -6.10 5.09
N GLY A 132 -14.00 -5.53 5.56
CA GLY A 132 -15.19 -6.27 6.00
C GLY A 132 -15.85 -7.15 4.93
N SER A 133 -15.63 -6.86 3.64
CA SER A 133 -16.20 -7.64 2.53
C SER A 133 -15.51 -8.99 2.31
N LEU A 134 -14.33 -9.23 2.91
CA LEU A 134 -13.51 -10.42 2.59
C LEU A 134 -14.28 -11.76 2.71
N PRO A 135 -15.02 -12.06 3.80
CA PRO A 135 -15.74 -13.33 3.91
C PRO A 135 -16.75 -13.52 2.75
N THR A 136 -17.54 -12.49 2.47
CA THR A 136 -18.52 -12.49 1.37
C THR A 136 -17.86 -12.67 0.00
N LEU A 137 -16.70 -12.05 -0.22
CA LEU A 137 -15.94 -12.17 -1.46
C LEU A 137 -15.36 -13.58 -1.64
N LEU A 138 -14.84 -14.19 -0.56
CA LEU A 138 -14.37 -15.57 -0.56
C LEU A 138 -15.50 -16.56 -0.88
N ASP A 139 -16.67 -16.37 -0.29
CA ASP A 139 -17.84 -17.21 -0.55
C ASP A 139 -18.32 -17.08 -1.99
N ARG A 140 -18.41 -15.84 -2.50
CA ARG A 140 -18.80 -15.58 -3.88
C ARG A 140 -17.78 -16.15 -4.87
N ALA A 141 -16.48 -15.97 -4.62
CA ALA A 141 -15.42 -16.53 -5.47
C ALA A 141 -15.48 -18.06 -5.50
N ARG A 142 -15.73 -18.69 -4.35
CA ARG A 142 -15.85 -20.14 -4.21
C ARG A 142 -17.07 -20.69 -4.96
N HIS A 143 -18.23 -20.03 -4.81
CA HIS A 143 -19.48 -20.46 -5.43
C HIS A 143 -19.45 -20.26 -6.95
N ASN A 144 -19.01 -19.09 -7.41
CA ASN A 144 -19.03 -18.74 -8.83
C ASN A 144 -17.82 -19.27 -9.60
N LYS A 145 -16.76 -19.70 -8.90
CA LYS A 145 -15.46 -20.09 -9.49
C LYS A 145 -14.87 -18.98 -10.39
N VAL A 146 -15.12 -17.73 -10.03
CA VAL A 146 -14.65 -16.52 -10.71
C VAL A 146 -14.01 -15.59 -9.69
N ALA A 147 -12.85 -15.02 -10.04
CA ALA A 147 -12.16 -14.07 -9.19
C ALA A 147 -13.03 -12.85 -8.87
N GLN A 148 -13.03 -12.42 -7.61
CA GLN A 148 -13.80 -11.28 -7.12
C GLN A 148 -12.88 -10.11 -6.84
N VAL A 149 -13.15 -8.96 -7.47
CA VAL A 149 -12.43 -7.71 -7.23
C VAL A 149 -13.42 -6.70 -6.69
N GLU A 150 -13.19 -6.22 -5.47
CA GLU A 150 -14.01 -5.17 -4.87
C GLU A 150 -13.10 -4.14 -4.20
N ILE A 151 -13.05 -2.94 -4.77
CA ILE A 151 -12.20 -1.85 -4.29
C ILE A 151 -13.10 -0.65 -4.02
N ALA A 152 -13.38 -0.39 -2.74
CA ALA A 152 -14.17 0.77 -2.36
C ALA A 152 -13.35 2.07 -2.48
N GLU A 153 -13.97 3.13 -3.01
CA GLU A 153 -13.34 4.43 -3.20
C GLU A 153 -13.24 5.24 -1.90
N ALA A 154 -14.18 5.01 -0.98
CA ALA A 154 -14.23 5.66 0.33
C ALA A 154 -14.43 4.62 1.43
N LEU A 155 -14.00 4.97 2.65
CA LEU A 155 -14.15 4.15 3.83
C LEU A 155 -15.64 3.82 4.07
N GLN A 156 -16.01 2.55 3.99
CA GLN A 156 -17.39 2.12 4.21
C GLN A 156 -17.72 1.98 5.71
N GLN A 157 -16.74 1.49 6.47
CA GLN A 157 -16.89 1.22 7.90
C GLN A 157 -15.52 1.36 8.57
N PHE A 158 -15.49 1.87 9.80
CA PHE A 158 -14.26 1.91 10.58
C PHE A 158 -13.77 0.48 10.89
N PRO A 159 -12.50 0.15 10.62
CA PRO A 159 -11.95 -1.17 10.90
C PRO A 159 -12.11 -1.61 12.36
N SER A 160 -12.18 -0.66 13.30
CA SER A 160 -12.37 -0.93 14.74
C SER A 160 -13.69 -1.61 15.09
N SER A 161 -14.72 -1.45 14.25
CA SER A 161 -16.02 -2.10 14.45
C SER A 161 -16.08 -3.54 13.92
N LEU A 162 -15.01 -4.01 13.26
CA LEU A 162 -14.89 -5.38 12.79
C LEU A 162 -14.35 -6.28 13.91
N PRO A 163 -14.71 -7.58 13.97
CA PRO A 163 -14.08 -8.53 14.89
C PRO A 163 -12.55 -8.54 14.72
N SER A 164 -11.80 -8.72 15.81
CA SER A 164 -10.34 -8.89 15.78
C SER A 164 -9.91 -10.18 16.46
N ALA A 165 -8.94 -10.87 15.85
CA ALA A 165 -8.21 -11.97 16.47
C ALA A 165 -6.75 -11.54 16.61
N ARG A 166 -6.35 -11.18 17.84
CA ARG A 166 -5.03 -10.61 18.12
C ARG A 166 -3.98 -11.67 18.39
N GLU A 167 -2.73 -11.40 18.04
CA GLU A 167 -1.64 -12.36 18.29
C GLU A 167 -1.02 -12.20 19.69
N SER A 168 -1.13 -11.00 20.29
CA SER A 168 -0.63 -10.72 21.65
C SER A 168 -1.75 -10.79 22.69
N ALA A 169 -1.47 -11.39 23.84
CA ALA A 169 -2.35 -11.39 25.00
C ALA A 169 -2.21 -10.13 25.88
N TYR A 170 -1.10 -9.39 25.74
CA TYR A 170 -0.72 -8.31 26.65
C TYR A 170 -0.67 -6.92 26.01
N ALA A 171 -0.61 -6.84 24.69
CA ALA A 171 -0.53 -5.59 23.93
C ALA A 171 -1.61 -5.56 22.84
N ALA A 172 -2.20 -4.40 22.62
CA ALA A 172 -3.16 -4.20 21.54
C ALA A 172 -3.00 -2.84 20.87
N TRP A 173 -3.46 -2.75 19.64
CA TRP A 173 -3.47 -1.52 18.87
C TRP A 173 -4.89 -1.00 18.70
N VAL A 174 -5.02 0.31 18.80
CA VAL A 174 -6.30 1.01 18.71
C VAL A 174 -6.16 2.14 17.70
N SER A 175 -6.79 2.00 16.54
CA SER A 175 -6.83 3.06 15.53
C SER A 175 -7.73 4.19 16.00
N ILE A 176 -7.21 5.41 16.15
CA ILE A 176 -7.97 6.60 16.55
C ILE A 176 -8.45 7.41 15.35
N SER A 177 -7.75 7.28 14.22
CA SER A 177 -8.07 7.93 12.95
C SER A 177 -7.63 7.07 11.76
N VAL A 178 -8.22 7.35 10.59
CA VAL A 178 -7.87 6.75 9.30
C VAL A 178 -7.73 7.84 8.26
N GLY A 179 -6.74 7.72 7.37
CA GLY A 179 -6.50 8.67 6.29
C GLY A 179 -5.57 9.79 6.72
N CYS A 180 -5.19 10.68 5.80
CA CYS A 180 -4.25 11.77 6.07
C CYS A 180 -4.53 12.97 5.17
N ASN A 181 -4.51 14.17 5.75
CA ASN A 181 -4.73 15.43 5.04
C ASN A 181 -3.43 16.09 4.52
N ASN A 182 -2.26 15.51 4.83
CA ASN A 182 -0.98 16.05 4.39
C ASN A 182 -0.73 15.79 2.90
N SER A 183 -0.07 16.74 2.22
CA SER A 183 0.20 16.71 0.78
C SER A 183 1.68 16.41 0.44
N CYS A 184 2.33 15.60 1.27
CA CYS A 184 3.75 15.22 1.12
C CYS A 184 4.01 14.63 -0.28
N THR A 185 5.03 15.14 -0.99
CA THR A 185 5.24 14.81 -2.41
C THR A 185 5.66 13.36 -2.65
N PHE A 186 6.19 12.68 -1.63
CA PHE A 186 6.61 11.28 -1.69
C PHE A 186 5.55 10.28 -1.19
N CYS A 187 4.46 10.78 -0.57
CA CYS A 187 3.53 9.93 0.17
C CYS A 187 2.29 9.58 -0.66
N ILE A 188 2.06 8.29 -0.89
CA ILE A 188 0.88 7.80 -1.63
C ILE A 188 -0.36 7.61 -0.74
N VAL A 189 -0.19 7.69 0.59
CA VAL A 189 -1.23 7.35 1.57
C VAL A 189 -2.55 8.10 1.39
N PRO A 190 -2.59 9.43 1.15
CA PRO A 190 -3.85 10.15 0.95
C PRO A 190 -4.69 9.58 -0.19
N SER A 191 -4.05 9.08 -1.25
CA SER A 191 -4.74 8.46 -2.40
C SER A 191 -5.26 7.05 -2.09
N LEU A 192 -4.67 6.34 -1.12
CA LEU A 192 -5.00 4.94 -0.83
C LEU A 192 -5.86 4.75 0.42
N ARG A 193 -5.79 5.69 1.37
CA ARG A 193 -6.57 5.63 2.64
C ARG A 193 -7.53 6.81 2.80
N GLY A 194 -7.59 7.71 1.81
CA GLY A 194 -8.49 8.84 1.80
C GLY A 194 -8.06 10.00 2.71
N LYS A 195 -8.97 10.98 2.81
CA LYS A 195 -8.85 12.09 3.77
C LYS A 195 -8.97 11.57 5.19
N GLU A 196 -8.40 12.32 6.11
CA GLU A 196 -8.45 11.99 7.54
C GLU A 196 -9.89 12.00 8.06
N ILE A 197 -10.22 10.96 8.82
CA ILE A 197 -11.46 10.84 9.57
C ILE A 197 -11.13 10.30 10.96
N ASP A 198 -11.48 11.08 11.98
CA ASP A 198 -11.23 10.79 13.39
C ASP A 198 -12.44 10.09 14.04
N ARG A 199 -12.16 9.12 14.91
CA ARG A 199 -13.18 8.48 15.75
C ARG A 199 -13.56 9.37 16.92
N SER A 200 -14.75 9.18 17.50
CA SER A 200 -15.11 9.86 18.74
C SER A 200 -14.18 9.43 19.89
N PRO A 201 -13.81 10.33 20.82
CA PRO A 201 -13.00 9.95 21.98
C PRO A 201 -13.68 8.90 22.86
N ALA A 202 -15.02 8.96 22.96
CA ALA A 202 -15.80 8.00 23.72
C ALA A 202 -15.66 6.57 23.16
N ASP A 203 -15.76 6.39 21.84
CA ASP A 203 -15.62 5.08 21.20
C ASP A 203 -14.20 4.53 21.35
N VAL A 204 -13.19 5.41 21.26
CA VAL A 204 -11.79 5.02 21.46
C VAL A 204 -11.58 4.55 22.90
N LEU A 205 -12.01 5.34 23.89
CA LEU A 205 -11.84 5.01 25.31
C LEU A 205 -12.64 3.76 25.70
N ALA A 206 -13.83 3.55 25.14
CA ALA A 206 -14.62 2.34 25.37
C ALA A 206 -13.92 1.09 24.82
N GLU A 207 -13.31 1.18 23.62
CA GLU A 207 -12.49 0.08 23.09
C GLU A 207 -11.26 -0.16 23.96
N VAL A 208 -10.55 0.89 24.38
CA VAL A 208 -9.40 0.75 25.29
C VAL A 208 -9.79 0.09 26.61
N GLN A 209 -10.87 0.52 27.25
CA GLN A 209 -11.37 -0.05 28.49
C GLN A 209 -11.70 -1.54 28.32
N SER A 210 -12.44 -1.88 27.25
CA SER A 210 -12.80 -3.28 26.97
C SER A 210 -11.56 -4.17 26.80
N LEU A 211 -10.47 -3.64 26.23
CA LEU A 211 -9.23 -4.39 26.08
C LEU A 211 -8.53 -4.61 27.41
N VAL A 212 -8.47 -3.57 28.24
CA VAL A 212 -7.90 -3.65 29.59
C VAL A 212 -8.68 -4.63 30.46
N ASP A 213 -10.00 -4.67 30.33
CA ASP A 213 -10.86 -5.63 31.04
C ASP A 213 -10.56 -7.09 30.63
N THR A 214 -10.12 -7.33 29.40
CA THR A 214 -9.62 -8.64 28.94
C THR A 214 -8.18 -8.96 29.34
N GLY A 215 -7.50 -8.05 30.07
CA GLY A 215 -6.15 -8.26 30.59
C GLY A 215 -5.03 -7.58 29.78
N VAL A 216 -5.34 -6.81 28.74
CA VAL A 216 -4.33 -6.04 27.98
C VAL A 216 -3.70 -4.98 28.89
N LEU A 217 -2.36 -4.90 28.87
CA LEU A 217 -1.58 -3.94 29.67
C LEU A 217 -1.02 -2.78 28.85
N GLU A 218 -0.76 -3.01 27.56
CA GLU A 218 -0.15 -2.02 26.67
C GLU A 218 -1.06 -1.70 25.48
N ILE A 219 -1.34 -0.42 25.26
CA ILE A 219 -2.12 0.07 24.13
C ILE A 219 -1.25 0.99 23.28
N THR A 220 -1.22 0.75 21.97
CA THR A 220 -0.66 1.69 21.00
C THR A 220 -1.77 2.35 20.20
N LEU A 221 -1.92 3.66 20.33
CA LEU A 221 -2.82 4.48 19.52
C LEU A 221 -2.24 4.64 18.10
N LEU A 222 -3.04 4.31 17.09
CA LEU A 222 -2.64 4.32 15.68
C LEU A 222 -3.44 5.36 14.87
N GLY A 223 -2.74 6.02 13.97
CA GLY A 223 -3.28 6.91 12.95
C GLY A 223 -2.18 7.20 11.94
N GLN A 224 -2.53 7.68 10.74
CA GLN A 224 -1.51 8.15 9.80
C GLN A 224 -0.89 9.49 10.24
N ASN A 225 -1.62 10.25 11.05
CA ASN A 225 -1.19 11.49 11.67
C ASN A 225 -1.85 11.63 13.06
N VAL A 226 -1.29 11.00 14.08
CA VAL A 226 -2.01 10.83 15.37
C VAL A 226 -2.29 12.14 16.11
N ASN A 227 -1.42 13.14 15.98
CA ASN A 227 -1.57 14.42 16.68
C ASN A 227 -2.42 15.43 15.91
N ALA A 228 -2.93 15.09 14.71
CA ALA A 228 -4.03 15.81 14.09
C ALA A 228 -5.41 15.41 14.65
N TYR A 229 -5.46 14.37 15.49
CA TYR A 229 -6.70 13.85 16.05
C TYR A 229 -7.55 14.93 16.71
N GLY A 230 -8.82 15.00 16.30
CA GLY A 230 -9.81 15.98 16.71
C GLY A 230 -10.00 17.10 15.70
N VAL A 231 -9.30 17.07 14.56
CA VAL A 231 -9.51 18.00 13.45
C VAL A 231 -10.68 17.59 12.56
N SER A 232 -10.91 16.29 12.37
CA SER A 232 -11.81 15.74 11.36
C SER A 232 -12.71 14.62 11.91
N PHE A 233 -13.47 14.88 12.99
CA PHE A 233 -14.38 13.87 13.55
C PHE A 233 -15.40 13.35 12.52
N ALA A 234 -15.61 12.03 12.53
CA ALA A 234 -16.61 11.37 11.71
C ALA A 234 -18.04 11.82 12.07
N ASP A 235 -18.28 12.06 13.36
CA ASP A 235 -19.54 12.59 13.88
C ASP A 235 -19.58 14.11 13.66
N PRO A 236 -20.48 14.62 12.79
CA PRO A 236 -20.59 16.05 12.55
C PRO A 236 -21.05 16.86 13.77
N ALA A 237 -21.60 16.21 14.80
CA ALA A 237 -21.99 16.86 16.06
C ALA A 237 -20.78 17.19 16.95
N LEU A 238 -19.63 16.53 16.75
CA LEU A 238 -18.42 16.80 17.51
C LEU A 238 -17.66 17.98 16.88
N PRO A 239 -17.46 19.09 17.63
CA PRO A 239 -16.72 20.22 17.11
C PRO A 239 -15.24 19.87 16.97
N ARG A 240 -14.58 20.53 16.01
CA ARG A 240 -13.12 20.48 15.87
C ARG A 240 -12.44 20.89 17.18
N ASN A 241 -11.56 20.04 17.70
CA ASN A 241 -10.73 20.29 18.88
C ASN A 241 -9.27 19.90 18.60
N ARG A 242 -8.36 20.89 18.55
CA ARG A 242 -6.92 20.65 18.33
C ARG A 242 -6.20 20.05 19.54
N GLY A 243 -6.76 20.17 20.75
CA GLY A 243 -6.21 19.59 21.98
C GLY A 243 -6.71 18.17 22.27
N ALA A 244 -7.59 17.62 21.43
CA ALA A 244 -8.24 16.34 21.66
C ALA A 244 -7.25 15.18 21.81
N PHE A 245 -6.10 15.22 21.12
CA PHE A 245 -5.09 14.18 21.26
C PHE A 245 -4.44 14.18 22.65
N ALA A 246 -4.05 15.34 23.18
CA ALA A 246 -3.49 15.46 24.52
C ALA A 246 -4.54 15.10 25.60
N GLU A 247 -5.80 15.49 25.40
CA GLU A 247 -6.92 15.09 26.26
C GLU A 247 -7.12 13.57 26.25
N LEU A 248 -7.04 12.93 25.07
CA LEU A 248 -7.18 11.49 24.92
C LEU A 248 -6.05 10.74 25.65
N LEU A 249 -4.80 11.21 25.54
CA LEU A 249 -3.67 10.64 26.30
C LEU A 249 -3.93 10.69 27.81
N ARG A 250 -4.33 11.85 28.33
CA ARG A 250 -4.68 12.02 29.75
C ARG A 250 -5.89 11.19 30.17
N ALA A 251 -6.84 10.96 29.27
CA ALA A 251 -8.01 10.13 29.51
C ALA A 251 -7.64 8.63 29.59
N CYS A 252 -6.77 8.13 28.70
CA CYS A 252 -6.19 6.79 28.82
C CYS A 252 -5.42 6.63 30.15
N GLY A 253 -4.80 7.69 30.64
CA GLY A 253 -4.18 7.76 31.97
C GLY A 253 -5.09 7.43 33.15
N ARG A 254 -6.40 7.57 32.97
CA ARG A 254 -7.41 7.36 34.03
C ARG A 254 -8.04 5.97 33.98
N ILE A 255 -7.70 5.15 32.99
CA ILE A 255 -8.25 3.79 32.83
C ILE A 255 -7.56 2.83 33.82
N PRO A 256 -8.28 2.30 34.82
CA PRO A 256 -7.68 1.39 35.80
C PRO A 256 -7.19 0.10 35.13
N GLY A 257 -5.94 -0.28 35.38
CA GLY A 257 -5.32 -1.48 34.81
C GLY A 257 -4.54 -1.25 33.51
N LEU A 258 -4.63 -0.07 32.89
CA LEU A 258 -3.82 0.28 31.72
C LEU A 258 -2.42 0.76 32.16
N GLU A 259 -1.42 -0.11 31.98
CA GLU A 259 -0.04 0.11 32.46
C GLU A 259 0.80 0.96 31.48
N ARG A 260 0.55 0.82 30.17
CA ARG A 260 1.35 1.45 29.12
C ARG A 260 0.49 1.96 27.96
N VAL A 261 0.70 3.22 27.59
CA VAL A 261 0.10 3.88 26.44
C VAL A 261 1.22 4.40 25.54
N ARG A 262 1.13 4.06 24.26
CA ARG A 262 2.04 4.50 23.20
C ARG A 262 1.24 5.10 22.06
N PHE A 263 1.94 5.80 21.18
CA PHE A 263 1.43 6.22 19.89
C PHE A 263 2.57 6.28 18.88
N THR A 264 2.24 6.34 17.61
CA THR A 264 3.22 6.45 16.52
C THR A 264 2.68 7.34 15.42
N SER A 265 3.57 7.79 14.51
CA SER A 265 3.24 8.66 13.38
C SER A 265 2.68 10.05 13.74
N PRO A 266 3.19 10.78 14.76
CA PRO A 266 2.93 12.19 14.92
C PRO A 266 3.64 13.01 13.82
N HIS A 267 2.98 14.04 13.31
CA HIS A 267 3.58 14.98 12.37
C HIS A 267 4.23 16.18 13.11
N PRO A 268 5.52 16.50 12.88
CA PRO A 268 6.20 17.57 13.61
C PRO A 268 5.51 18.95 13.50
N ALA A 269 4.83 19.22 12.39
CA ALA A 269 4.08 20.47 12.20
C ALA A 269 2.98 20.69 13.25
N GLU A 270 2.37 19.62 13.71
CA GLU A 270 1.20 19.63 14.60
C GLU A 270 1.57 19.20 16.02
N PHE A 271 2.87 19.09 16.32
CA PHE A 271 3.33 18.69 17.63
C PHE A 271 3.39 19.91 18.55
N THR A 272 2.49 19.94 19.52
CA THR A 272 2.21 21.06 20.41
C THR A 272 2.65 20.75 21.85
N ASP A 273 2.84 21.79 22.66
CA ASP A 273 3.38 21.65 24.02
C ASP A 273 2.42 20.92 24.98
N ASP A 274 1.11 20.96 24.72
CA ASP A 274 0.10 20.22 25.47
C ASP A 274 0.25 18.69 25.32
N VAL A 275 0.73 18.20 24.18
CA VAL A 275 1.06 16.78 23.97
C VAL A 275 2.30 16.41 24.79
N ILE A 276 3.33 17.27 24.80
CA ILE A 276 4.54 17.07 25.62
C ILE A 276 4.16 17.00 27.11
N GLU A 277 3.33 17.95 27.55
CA GLU A 277 2.83 18.00 28.91
C GLU A 277 2.00 16.76 29.26
N ALA A 278 1.09 16.34 28.37
CA ALA A 278 0.29 15.13 28.57
C ALA A 278 1.17 13.89 28.70
N MET A 279 2.23 13.76 27.87
CA MET A 279 3.18 12.65 28.00
C MET A 279 3.94 12.69 29.33
N ALA A 280 4.42 13.86 29.74
CA ALA A 280 5.23 14.00 30.95
C ALA A 280 4.42 13.79 32.25
N GLN A 281 3.15 14.22 32.26
CA GLN A 281 2.29 14.18 33.45
C GLN A 281 1.46 12.91 33.59
N THR A 282 1.28 12.14 32.51
CA THR A 282 0.42 10.96 32.51
C THR A 282 1.24 9.68 32.73
N PRO A 283 1.18 9.02 33.90
CA PRO A 283 2.17 7.98 34.27
C PRO A 283 2.23 6.77 33.35
N ASN A 284 1.10 6.36 32.77
CA ASN A 284 1.05 5.22 31.86
C ASN A 284 1.47 5.58 30.43
N VAL A 285 1.55 6.87 30.05
CA VAL A 285 2.10 7.27 28.76
C VAL A 285 3.61 7.03 28.78
N CYS A 286 4.06 6.16 27.89
CA CYS A 286 5.45 5.75 27.86
C CYS A 286 6.35 6.90 27.37
N PRO A 287 7.57 7.06 27.92
CA PRO A 287 8.53 8.08 27.52
C PRO A 287 9.22 7.67 26.20
N ALA A 288 8.44 7.49 25.15
CA ALA A 288 8.89 7.08 23.83
C ALA A 288 8.19 7.94 22.78
N LEU A 289 8.97 8.64 21.95
CA LEU A 289 8.46 9.50 20.90
C LEU A 289 9.04 9.08 19.55
N HIS A 290 8.22 8.48 18.70
CA HIS A 290 8.60 8.25 17.31
C HIS A 290 8.14 9.45 16.48
N MET A 291 9.05 10.31 16.02
CA MET A 291 8.72 11.54 15.30
C MET A 291 9.45 11.59 13.95
N PRO A 292 8.75 11.33 12.82
CA PRO A 292 9.38 11.26 11.50
C PRO A 292 9.91 12.62 10.98
N LEU A 293 11.25 12.75 10.87
CA LEU A 293 11.94 13.93 10.33
C LEU A 293 11.93 13.94 8.80
N GLN A 294 12.09 12.78 8.17
CA GLN A 294 12.27 12.55 6.74
C GLN A 294 13.61 13.06 6.19
N SER A 295 13.99 14.32 6.39
CA SER A 295 15.30 14.89 6.01
C SER A 295 15.69 16.01 6.97
N GLY A 296 16.98 16.23 7.19
CA GLY A 296 17.47 17.39 7.94
C GLY A 296 17.81 18.60 7.05
N SER A 297 17.69 18.48 5.72
CA SER A 297 17.86 19.61 4.80
C SER A 297 16.57 20.38 4.62
N ASP A 298 16.62 21.69 4.84
CA ASP A 298 15.52 22.60 4.61
C ASP A 298 15.06 22.66 3.12
N PRO A 299 15.96 22.76 2.12
CA PRO A 299 15.60 22.59 0.71
C PRO A 299 14.86 21.27 0.42
N VAL A 300 15.37 20.14 0.91
CA VAL A 300 14.74 18.82 0.70
C VAL A 300 13.38 18.76 1.41
N LEU A 301 13.27 19.25 2.64
CA LEU A 301 12.00 19.33 3.38
C LEU A 301 10.96 20.20 2.64
N ARG A 302 11.37 21.30 1.99
CA ARG A 302 10.49 22.10 1.12
C ARG A 302 10.02 21.29 -0.08
N ALA A 303 10.93 20.60 -0.78
CA ALA A 303 10.60 19.78 -1.93
C ALA A 303 9.70 18.58 -1.58
N MET A 304 9.85 18.05 -0.36
CA MET A 304 8.96 17.05 0.24
C MET A 304 7.57 17.61 0.63
N ARG A 305 7.36 18.94 0.56
CA ARG A 305 6.20 19.68 1.07
C ARG A 305 5.97 19.49 2.57
N ARG A 306 7.04 19.44 3.37
CA ARG A 306 6.95 19.51 4.83
C ARG A 306 6.76 20.96 5.25
N SER A 307 5.87 21.21 6.21
CA SER A 307 5.56 22.55 6.74
C SER A 307 6.48 22.98 7.89
N TYR A 308 7.48 22.18 8.25
CA TYR A 308 8.48 22.46 9.28
C TYR A 308 9.91 22.37 8.71
N ARG A 309 10.86 22.97 9.41
CA ARG A 309 12.29 23.02 9.07
C ARG A 309 13.12 22.42 10.21
N ALA A 310 14.42 22.25 9.98
CA ALA A 310 15.32 21.59 10.92
C ALA A 310 15.33 22.27 12.31
N ASP A 311 15.34 23.60 12.35
CA ASP A 311 15.31 24.42 13.56
C ASP A 311 14.08 24.12 14.45
N ARG A 312 12.89 24.14 13.86
CA ARG A 312 11.63 23.89 14.54
C ARG A 312 11.57 22.44 15.04
N TYR A 313 12.09 21.51 14.25
CA TYR A 313 12.18 20.10 14.65
C TYR A 313 13.08 19.93 15.87
N LEU A 314 14.31 20.47 15.84
CA LEU A 314 15.26 20.42 16.95
C LEU A 314 14.70 21.11 18.20
N GLY A 315 14.01 22.24 18.05
CA GLY A 315 13.34 22.90 19.18
C GLY A 315 12.25 22.04 19.84
N ILE A 316 11.54 21.19 19.08
CA ILE A 316 10.60 20.21 19.67
C ILE A 316 11.38 19.15 20.47
N ILE A 317 12.49 18.64 19.92
CA ILE A 317 13.35 17.66 20.61
C ILE A 317 13.87 18.22 21.93
N GLU A 318 14.33 19.47 21.94
CA GLU A 318 14.79 20.16 23.15
C GLU A 318 13.70 20.25 24.20
N ARG A 319 12.48 20.67 23.83
CA ARG A 319 11.34 20.73 24.77
C ARG A 319 10.95 19.36 25.31
N VAL A 320 10.96 18.32 24.47
CA VAL A 320 10.70 16.94 24.90
C VAL A 320 11.76 16.47 25.88
N ARG A 321 13.05 16.71 25.62
CA ARG A 321 14.15 16.35 26.52
C ARG A 321 14.14 17.16 27.81
N ALA A 322 13.71 18.41 27.77
CA ALA A 322 13.56 19.23 28.97
C ALA A 322 12.45 18.70 29.90
N ALA A 323 11.31 18.30 29.34
CA ALA A 323 10.19 17.75 30.09
C ALA A 323 10.41 16.27 30.50
N MET A 324 11.07 15.49 29.65
CA MET A 324 11.31 14.05 29.82
C MET A 324 12.75 13.70 29.39
N PRO A 325 13.77 13.94 30.24
CA PRO A 325 15.18 13.75 29.90
C PRO A 325 15.55 12.36 29.40
N HIS A 326 14.83 11.33 29.87
CA HIS A 326 15.08 9.93 29.54
C HIS A 326 14.22 9.42 28.37
N ALA A 327 13.47 10.29 27.68
CA ALA A 327 12.61 9.86 26.58
C ALA A 327 13.42 9.29 25.41
N ALA A 328 13.06 8.08 24.96
CA ALA A 328 13.62 7.50 23.75
C ALA A 328 12.95 8.13 22.53
N ILE A 329 13.70 8.96 21.80
CA ILE A 329 13.22 9.59 20.58
C ILE A 329 13.71 8.79 19.38
N THR A 330 12.79 8.39 18.52
CA THR A 330 13.09 7.71 17.26
C THR A 330 12.54 8.47 16.06
N THR A 331 13.03 8.21 14.86
CA THR A 331 12.62 8.95 13.66
C THR A 331 12.61 8.07 12.41
N ASP A 332 12.06 8.61 11.32
CA ASP A 332 12.19 8.08 9.97
C ASP A 332 13.02 9.05 9.12
N LEU A 333 13.91 8.53 8.28
CA LEU A 333 14.76 9.31 7.38
C LEU A 333 14.70 8.71 5.97
N ILE A 334 14.61 9.57 4.95
CA ILE A 334 14.63 9.20 3.54
C ILE A 334 15.90 9.80 2.93
N VAL A 335 16.73 8.95 2.33
CA VAL A 335 17.96 9.33 1.63
C VAL A 335 17.75 9.23 0.14
N GLY A 336 18.32 10.15 -0.62
CA GLY A 336 18.26 10.12 -2.08
C GLY A 336 16.97 10.69 -2.66
N PHE A 337 16.31 11.60 -1.94
CA PHE A 337 15.16 12.31 -2.46
C PHE A 337 15.54 13.08 -3.74
N PRO A 338 14.66 13.22 -4.76
CA PRO A 338 15.04 13.88 -6.01
C PRO A 338 15.51 15.33 -5.76
N GLY A 339 16.66 15.68 -6.30
CA GLY A 339 17.34 16.96 -6.10
C GLY A 339 18.28 17.02 -4.89
N GLU A 340 18.38 15.97 -4.05
CA GLU A 340 19.22 15.97 -2.85
C GLU A 340 20.72 16.09 -3.18
N THR A 341 21.36 17.18 -2.76
CA THR A 341 22.80 17.40 -2.93
C THR A 341 23.62 16.79 -1.79
N GLU A 342 24.96 16.79 -1.89
CA GLU A 342 25.83 16.34 -0.78
C GLU A 342 25.73 17.28 0.42
N GLU A 343 25.53 18.58 0.19
CA GLU A 343 25.32 19.58 1.24
C GLU A 343 24.01 19.31 1.99
N ASP A 344 22.94 18.95 1.27
CA ASP A 344 21.67 18.55 1.87
C ASP A 344 21.79 17.28 2.72
N PHE A 345 22.55 16.31 2.23
CA PHE A 345 22.82 15.08 2.98
C PHE A 345 23.67 15.37 4.22
N ALA A 346 24.69 16.22 4.12
CA ALA A 346 25.50 16.66 5.26
C ALA A 346 24.65 17.34 6.33
N ALA A 347 23.73 18.24 5.94
CA ALA A 347 22.77 18.86 6.85
C ALA A 347 21.88 17.82 7.56
N THR A 348 21.50 16.75 6.85
CA THR A 348 20.76 15.63 7.47
C THR A 348 21.59 14.91 8.52
N LEU A 349 22.87 14.65 8.26
CA LEU A 349 23.79 14.07 9.26
C LEU A 349 23.96 14.99 10.48
N ASP A 350 24.02 16.30 10.28
CA ASP A 350 24.15 17.28 11.37
C ASP A 350 22.92 17.29 12.29
N VAL A 351 21.71 17.23 11.73
CA VAL A 351 20.50 17.12 12.54
C VAL A 351 20.47 15.80 13.32
N VAL A 352 20.90 14.69 12.71
CA VAL A 352 21.00 13.39 13.38
C VAL A 352 21.98 13.43 14.56
N ARG A 353 23.15 14.06 14.39
CA ARG A 353 24.14 14.27 15.47
C ARG A 353 23.55 15.08 16.62
N GLN A 354 22.86 16.17 16.32
CA GLN A 354 22.26 17.06 17.32
C GLN A 354 21.10 16.41 18.06
N ALA A 355 20.18 15.77 17.32
CA ALA A 355 18.99 15.17 17.89
C ALA A 355 19.28 13.92 18.74
N ARG A 356 20.41 13.23 18.49
CA ARG A 356 20.84 12.00 19.16
C ARG A 356 19.70 10.98 19.30
N PHE A 357 19.11 10.57 18.17
CA PHE A 357 17.99 9.61 18.18
C PHE A 357 18.40 8.27 18.79
N ALA A 358 17.52 7.70 19.61
CA ALA A 358 17.71 6.36 20.18
C ALA A 358 17.68 5.26 19.11
N ALA A 359 16.95 5.51 18.01
CA ALA A 359 16.96 4.72 16.78
C ALA A 359 16.41 5.56 15.63
N ALA A 360 16.83 5.28 14.39
CA ALA A 360 16.20 5.83 13.19
C ALA A 360 15.88 4.71 12.20
N PHE A 361 14.70 4.77 11.59
CA PHE A 361 14.35 3.93 10.45
C PHE A 361 14.76 4.66 9.18
N THR A 362 15.78 4.16 8.51
CA THR A 362 16.33 4.76 7.31
C THR A 362 15.76 4.07 6.07
N PHE A 363 15.43 4.87 5.06
CA PHE A 363 14.85 4.41 3.82
C PHE A 363 15.60 5.05 2.64
N GLN A 364 15.83 4.27 1.60
CA GLN A 364 16.21 4.82 0.30
C GLN A 364 14.93 5.33 -0.38
N TYR A 365 15.00 6.50 -1.01
CA TYR A 365 13.89 7.01 -1.79
C TYR A 365 13.57 6.03 -2.93
N SER A 366 12.30 5.67 -3.05
CA SER A 366 11.81 4.76 -4.08
C SER A 366 10.63 5.42 -4.80
N LYS A 367 10.74 5.55 -6.12
CA LYS A 367 9.72 6.18 -6.96
C LYS A 367 8.39 5.45 -6.84
N ARG A 368 7.33 6.19 -6.55
CA ARG A 368 5.96 5.64 -6.47
C ARG A 368 5.07 6.26 -7.53
N PRO A 369 4.61 5.50 -8.53
CA PRO A 369 3.64 5.98 -9.50
C PRO A 369 2.42 6.59 -8.80
N GLY A 370 2.04 7.80 -9.20
CA GLY A 370 0.94 8.57 -8.60
C GLY A 370 1.35 9.55 -7.49
N THR A 371 2.62 9.59 -7.09
CA THR A 371 3.14 10.62 -6.17
C THR A 371 3.85 11.74 -6.94
N PRO A 372 3.73 13.02 -6.54
CA PRO A 372 4.42 14.12 -7.24
C PRO A 372 5.94 13.94 -7.36
N ALA A 373 6.62 13.42 -6.34
CA ALA A 373 8.07 13.23 -6.36
C ALA A 373 8.54 12.14 -7.34
N ALA A 374 7.64 11.26 -7.80
CA ALA A 374 7.98 10.26 -8.82
C ALA A 374 8.26 10.89 -10.20
N ASP A 375 7.66 12.06 -10.44
CA ASP A 375 7.75 12.80 -11.70
C ASP A 375 8.81 13.91 -11.66
N PHE A 376 9.57 14.05 -10.57
CA PHE A 376 10.69 15.00 -10.51
C PHE A 376 11.83 14.50 -11.39
N ASP A 377 12.44 15.38 -12.19
CA ASP A 377 13.50 15.00 -13.14
C ASP A 377 14.83 14.67 -12.45
N GLU A 378 15.12 15.33 -11.32
CA GLU A 378 16.40 15.31 -10.60
C GLU A 378 16.62 14.05 -9.75
N GLN A 379 16.42 12.88 -10.34
CA GLN A 379 16.52 11.60 -9.64
C GLN A 379 17.98 11.20 -9.47
N LEU A 380 18.32 10.67 -8.30
CA LEU A 380 19.72 10.36 -8.01
C LEU A 380 20.15 8.96 -8.52
N PRO A 381 21.42 8.81 -8.94
CA PRO A 381 22.03 7.51 -9.20
C PRO A 381 22.00 6.59 -7.96
N LYS A 382 21.74 5.30 -8.17
CA LYS A 382 21.57 4.32 -7.07
C LYS A 382 22.81 4.16 -6.19
N ASP A 383 23.99 4.27 -6.77
CA ASP A 383 25.28 4.19 -6.09
C ASP A 383 25.46 5.33 -5.08
N ILE A 384 25.08 6.56 -5.44
CA ILE A 384 25.08 7.72 -4.53
C ILE A 384 24.08 7.51 -3.39
N VAL A 385 22.85 7.08 -3.71
CA VAL A 385 21.83 6.80 -2.68
C VAL A 385 22.30 5.71 -1.71
N ARG A 386 22.92 4.64 -2.22
CA ARG A 386 23.50 3.57 -1.40
C ARG A 386 24.62 4.09 -0.49
N GLN A 387 25.58 4.84 -1.04
CA GLN A 387 26.69 5.40 -0.27
C GLN A 387 26.19 6.29 0.88
N ARG A 388 25.21 7.16 0.61
CA ARG A 388 24.60 8.02 1.63
C ARG A 388 23.83 7.22 2.67
N TYR A 389 23.08 6.21 2.24
CA TYR A 389 22.36 5.31 3.14
C TYR A 389 23.30 4.59 4.12
N GLU A 390 24.43 4.07 3.63
CA GLU A 390 25.46 3.41 4.45
C GLU A 390 26.07 4.37 5.48
N ARG A 391 26.48 5.59 5.05
CA ARG A 391 27.01 6.63 5.95
C ARG A 391 26.03 7.04 7.04
N LEU A 392 24.74 7.15 6.71
CA LEU A 392 23.70 7.49 7.66
C LEU A 392 23.47 6.38 8.68
N ILE A 393 23.47 5.11 8.25
CA ILE A 393 23.36 3.96 9.16
C ILE A 393 24.53 3.92 10.13
N GLU A 394 25.75 4.04 9.63
CA GLU A 394 26.96 4.02 10.46
C GLU A 394 26.90 5.08 11.57
N LEU A 395 26.55 6.33 11.20
CA LEU A 395 26.36 7.41 12.16
C LEU A 395 25.26 7.09 13.19
N GLN A 396 24.10 6.61 12.73
CA GLN A 396 22.99 6.31 13.63
C GLN A 396 23.31 5.14 14.56
N GLU A 397 23.99 4.09 14.09
CA GLU A 397 24.40 2.95 14.93
C GLU A 397 25.39 3.38 16.01
N GLN A 398 26.34 4.27 15.67
CA GLN A 398 27.24 4.86 16.65
C GLN A 398 26.47 5.61 17.74
N ILE A 399 25.58 6.53 17.35
CA ILE A 399 24.75 7.32 18.29
C ILE A 399 23.88 6.40 19.16
N SER A 400 23.26 5.39 18.56
CA SER A 400 22.39 4.45 19.27
C SER A 400 23.18 3.64 20.31
N LEU A 401 24.39 3.19 19.95
CA LEU A 401 25.27 2.46 20.85
C LEU A 401 25.77 3.34 22.00
N GLU A 402 26.17 4.58 21.73
CA GLU A 402 26.54 5.56 22.75
C GLU A 402 25.40 5.75 23.76
N GLY A 403 24.20 6.08 23.28
CA GLY A 403 23.04 6.29 24.16
C GLY A 403 22.59 5.02 24.89
N ASN A 404 22.76 3.84 24.30
CA ASN A 404 22.44 2.58 24.98
C ASN A 404 23.49 2.21 26.05
N ARG A 405 24.77 2.59 25.86
CA ARG A 405 25.83 2.38 26.86
C ARG A 405 25.60 3.17 28.13
N GLU A 406 24.99 4.35 28.03
CA GLU A 406 24.61 5.18 29.19
C GLU A 406 23.60 4.46 30.13
N LEU A 407 22.87 3.47 29.61
CA LEU A 407 21.91 2.67 30.38
C LEU A 407 22.56 1.49 31.11
N VAL A 408 23.82 1.14 30.82
CA VAL A 408 24.51 0.03 31.49
C VAL A 408 24.65 0.35 32.98
N GLY A 409 24.28 -0.62 33.83
CA GLY A 409 24.22 -0.48 35.29
C GLY A 409 22.88 0.04 35.81
N GLN A 410 22.01 0.60 34.96
CA GLN A 410 20.69 1.07 35.37
C GLN A 410 19.69 -0.08 35.47
N SER A 411 18.72 0.06 36.38
CA SER A 411 17.58 -0.86 36.49
C SER A 411 16.43 -0.39 35.59
N VAL A 412 15.86 -1.30 34.80
CA VAL A 412 14.77 -1.00 33.86
C VAL A 412 13.60 -1.96 34.05
N GLU A 413 12.38 -1.44 33.90
CA GLU A 413 11.15 -2.23 33.86
C GLU A 413 10.92 -2.77 32.43
N VAL A 414 10.77 -4.08 32.29
CA VAL A 414 10.57 -4.78 31.02
C VAL A 414 9.22 -5.50 31.03
N LEU A 415 8.40 -5.21 30.02
CA LEU A 415 7.22 -6.02 29.70
C LEU A 415 7.66 -7.20 28.84
N VAL A 416 7.49 -8.41 29.36
CA VAL A 416 8.00 -9.62 28.73
C VAL A 416 7.17 -9.93 27.48
N ALA A 417 7.85 -10.18 26.37
CA ALA A 417 7.23 -10.37 25.06
C ALA A 417 7.35 -11.81 24.56
N THR A 418 6.45 -12.19 23.66
CA THR A 418 6.56 -13.49 22.95
C THR A 418 7.46 -13.34 21.72
N GLY A 419 8.47 -14.19 21.58
CA GLY A 419 9.16 -14.41 20.30
C GLY A 419 9.98 -13.24 19.75
N GLU A 420 10.33 -12.23 20.55
CA GLU A 420 11.15 -11.10 20.07
C GLU A 420 12.64 -11.45 19.91
N GLY A 421 13.13 -12.52 20.54
CA GLY A 421 14.50 -12.96 20.41
C GLY A 421 14.65 -14.14 19.45
N ARG A 422 15.21 -13.85 18.26
CA ARG A 422 15.49 -14.85 17.21
C ARG A 422 16.46 -15.97 17.65
N LYS A 423 17.09 -15.84 18.82
CA LYS A 423 18.13 -16.74 19.36
C LYS A 423 17.81 -17.23 20.79
N ASP A 424 16.60 -17.00 21.29
CA ASP A 424 16.23 -17.24 22.70
C ASP A 424 16.50 -18.68 23.15
N SER A 425 16.23 -19.67 22.29
CA SER A 425 16.53 -21.09 22.54
C SER A 425 18.01 -21.43 22.61
N ARG A 426 18.88 -20.64 21.96
CA ARG A 426 20.34 -20.84 21.95
C ARG A 426 21.06 -20.07 23.05
N THR A 427 20.50 -18.94 23.49
CA THR A 427 21.12 -18.09 24.53
C THR A 427 20.50 -18.27 25.91
N SER A 428 19.43 -19.06 26.04
CA SER A 428 18.64 -19.20 27.27
C SER A 428 18.20 -17.84 27.83
N ARG A 429 17.91 -16.89 26.94
CA ARG A 429 17.44 -15.54 27.27
C ARG A 429 15.98 -15.42 26.88
N MET A 430 15.27 -14.57 27.59
CA MET A 430 13.95 -14.08 27.22
C MET A 430 14.06 -12.64 26.74
N SER A 431 13.02 -12.17 26.05
CA SER A 431 13.00 -10.85 25.45
C SER A 431 11.77 -10.07 25.89
N GLY A 432 11.90 -8.75 25.95
CA GLY A 432 10.79 -7.86 26.21
C GLY A 432 11.13 -6.40 25.92
N ARG A 433 10.16 -5.52 26.15
CA ARG A 433 10.29 -4.10 25.87
C ARG A 433 10.35 -3.29 27.15
N ALA A 434 11.37 -2.43 27.26
CA ALA A 434 11.43 -1.42 28.29
C ALA A 434 10.29 -0.39 28.13
N ARG A 435 10.04 0.42 29.17
CA ARG A 435 9.01 1.50 29.09
C ARG A 435 9.28 2.45 27.92
N ASP A 436 10.52 2.76 27.62
CA ASP A 436 10.93 3.59 26.49
C ASP A 436 10.86 2.87 25.12
N GLY A 437 10.50 1.58 25.09
CA GLY A 437 10.35 0.77 23.89
C GLY A 437 11.62 0.06 23.41
N ARG A 438 12.76 0.25 24.08
CA ARG A 438 13.99 -0.49 23.75
C ARG A 438 13.80 -1.99 23.99
N LEU A 439 14.35 -2.80 23.09
CA LEU A 439 14.39 -4.25 23.21
C LEU A 439 15.41 -4.63 24.28
N VAL A 440 15.01 -5.45 25.24
CA VAL A 440 15.87 -5.97 26.31
C VAL A 440 15.87 -7.49 26.25
N HIS A 441 17.05 -8.08 26.06
CA HIS A 441 17.27 -9.51 26.23
C HIS A 441 17.75 -9.75 27.66
N PHE A 442 17.02 -10.53 28.45
CA PHE A 442 17.31 -10.75 29.85
C PHE A 442 17.39 -12.23 30.20
N ARG A 443 18.13 -12.56 31.26
CA ARG A 443 18.19 -13.92 31.81
C ARG A 443 17.18 -14.06 32.95
N ALA A 444 16.17 -14.91 32.77
CA ALA A 444 15.17 -15.17 33.81
C ALA A 444 15.73 -15.95 35.02
N GLY A 445 16.79 -16.75 34.81
CA GLY A 445 17.29 -17.67 35.83
C GLY A 445 16.27 -18.78 36.10
N ASP A 446 16.08 -19.13 37.37
CA ASP A 446 15.12 -20.16 37.80
C ASP A 446 13.69 -19.60 38.00
N GLN A 447 13.49 -18.29 37.79
CA GLN A 447 12.17 -17.67 37.93
C GLN A 447 11.26 -18.07 36.76
N HIS A 448 10.03 -18.46 37.09
CA HIS A 448 9.01 -18.76 36.09
C HIS A 448 8.36 -17.48 35.55
N VAL A 449 9.05 -16.84 34.61
CA VAL A 449 8.60 -15.61 33.94
C VAL A 449 7.80 -15.95 32.68
N ARG A 450 6.70 -15.24 32.44
CA ARG A 450 5.80 -15.47 31.30
C ARG A 450 5.66 -14.20 30.46
N PRO A 451 5.42 -14.31 29.14
CA PRO A 451 4.97 -13.17 28.35
C PRO A 451 3.77 -12.46 28.97
N GLY A 452 3.78 -11.13 28.96
CA GLY A 452 2.80 -10.28 29.64
C GLY A 452 3.11 -9.96 31.11
N ASP A 453 4.00 -10.70 31.77
CA ASP A 453 4.48 -10.32 33.10
C ASP A 453 5.40 -9.08 33.00
N LEU A 454 5.53 -8.36 34.12
CA LEU A 454 6.44 -7.22 34.25
C LEU A 454 7.60 -7.60 35.15
N ILE A 455 8.82 -7.31 34.71
CA ILE A 455 10.03 -7.54 35.50
C ILE A 455 10.83 -6.25 35.62
N THR A 456 11.65 -6.16 36.66
CA THR A 456 12.74 -5.18 36.74
C THR A 456 14.06 -5.93 36.69
N THR A 457 14.99 -5.46 35.86
CA THR A 457 16.32 -6.06 35.68
C THR A 457 17.37 -4.98 35.48
N GLN A 458 18.62 -5.28 35.84
CA GLN A 458 19.75 -4.38 35.56
C GLN A 458 20.32 -4.63 34.16
N ILE A 459 20.59 -3.56 33.41
CA ILE A 459 21.28 -3.64 32.12
C ILE A 459 22.76 -3.93 32.34
N THR A 460 23.26 -5.00 31.75
CA THR A 460 24.67 -5.44 31.83
C THR A 460 25.45 -5.17 30.55
N GLY A 461 24.76 -4.94 29.43
CA GLY A 461 25.39 -4.69 28.14
C GLY A 461 24.48 -3.96 27.17
N ALA A 462 25.09 -3.40 26.14
CA ALA A 462 24.40 -2.61 25.12
C ALA A 462 24.90 -2.95 23.72
N ALA A 463 23.98 -3.00 22.78
CA ALA A 463 24.22 -3.06 21.34
C ALA A 463 23.46 -1.90 20.66
N PRO A 464 23.72 -1.58 19.37
CA PRO A 464 23.02 -0.49 18.69
C PRO A 464 21.49 -0.62 18.70
N HIS A 465 20.95 -1.85 18.70
CA HIS A 465 19.51 -2.10 18.53
C HIS A 465 18.84 -2.80 19.71
N HIS A 466 19.58 -3.16 20.77
CA HIS A 466 19.04 -3.83 21.94
C HIS A 466 19.95 -3.66 23.16
N LEU A 467 19.37 -3.93 24.32
CA LEU A 467 20.06 -4.00 25.60
C LEU A 467 20.15 -5.46 26.06
N ILE A 468 21.14 -5.75 26.90
CA ILE A 468 21.37 -7.06 27.51
C ILE A 468 21.29 -6.89 29.01
N ALA A 469 20.61 -7.81 29.69
CA ALA A 469 20.39 -7.80 31.12
C ALA A 469 20.61 -9.21 31.70
N ASP A 470 21.87 -9.56 31.93
CA ASP A 470 22.29 -10.90 32.39
C ASP A 470 22.43 -10.99 33.92
N ALA A 471 22.27 -9.89 34.65
CA ALA A 471 22.35 -9.83 36.12
C ALA A 471 21.19 -10.57 36.82
N GLY A 472 20.21 -11.06 36.05
CA GLY A 472 19.01 -11.71 36.56
C GLY A 472 17.89 -10.73 36.90
N VAL A 473 16.73 -11.28 37.26
CA VAL A 473 15.52 -10.51 37.56
C VAL A 473 15.57 -10.01 39.01
N ILE A 474 15.51 -8.69 39.18
CA ILE A 474 15.50 -8.01 40.48
C ILE A 474 14.10 -8.12 41.12
N SER A 475 13.05 -7.88 40.33
CA SER A 475 11.67 -8.07 40.76
C SER A 475 10.82 -8.61 39.61
N HIS A 476 9.83 -9.42 39.95
CA HIS A 476 8.88 -10.03 39.02
C HIS A 476 7.47 -9.80 39.54
N ARG A 477 6.64 -9.17 38.71
CA ARG A 477 5.21 -8.99 38.95
C ARG A 477 4.43 -9.82 37.94
N ARG A 478 3.71 -10.82 38.45
CA ARG A 478 2.71 -11.54 37.67
C ARG A 478 1.54 -10.63 37.33
N THR A 479 1.03 -10.74 36.12
CA THR A 479 -0.05 -9.88 35.62
C THR A 479 -1.22 -10.71 35.08
N ARG A 480 -2.38 -10.05 34.93
CA ARG A 480 -3.55 -10.64 34.27
C ARG A 480 -3.25 -11.06 32.83
N ALA A 481 -2.44 -10.27 32.12
CA ALA A 481 -1.91 -10.61 30.80
C ALA A 481 -1.08 -11.90 30.81
N GLY A 482 -0.19 -12.06 31.79
CA GLY A 482 0.60 -13.29 31.94
C GLY A 482 -0.25 -14.51 32.26
N ASP A 483 -1.33 -14.33 33.02
CA ASP A 483 -2.31 -15.39 33.28
C ASP A 483 -3.13 -15.74 32.03
N ALA A 484 -3.57 -14.74 31.25
CA ALA A 484 -4.25 -14.93 29.97
C ALA A 484 -3.36 -15.68 28.97
N TYR A 485 -2.08 -15.30 28.86
CA TYR A 485 -1.10 -15.99 28.03
C TYR A 485 -0.94 -17.46 28.45
N ALA A 486 -0.80 -17.74 29.75
CA ALA A 486 -0.67 -19.10 30.26
C ALA A 486 -1.92 -19.96 30.00
N ALA A 487 -3.10 -19.34 29.95
CA ALA A 487 -4.36 -19.98 29.58
C ALA A 487 -4.55 -20.15 28.05
N GLY A 488 -3.60 -19.69 27.24
CA GLY A 488 -3.70 -19.69 25.77
C GLY A 488 -4.73 -18.69 25.23
N GLN A 489 -5.17 -17.74 26.05
CA GLN A 489 -6.14 -16.71 25.66
C GLN A 489 -5.42 -15.58 24.92
N ARG A 490 -6.02 -15.12 23.82
CA ARG A 490 -5.59 -13.95 23.06
C ARG A 490 -6.44 -12.73 23.45
N ALA A 491 -5.87 -11.54 23.32
CA ALA A 491 -6.57 -10.30 23.63
C ALA A 491 -7.76 -10.08 22.67
N GLY A 492 -8.98 -10.34 23.15
CA GLY A 492 -10.21 -10.22 22.37
C GLY A 492 -10.99 -11.53 22.17
N ASP A 493 -10.50 -12.68 22.63
CA ASP A 493 -11.22 -13.97 22.48
C ASP A 493 -12.60 -13.96 23.16
N ALA A 494 -12.77 -13.17 24.22
CA ALA A 494 -14.07 -12.96 24.86
C ALA A 494 -15.12 -12.31 23.93
N TYR A 495 -14.68 -11.50 22.96
CA TYR A 495 -15.53 -10.83 21.97
C TYR A 495 -16.01 -11.78 20.86
N ALA A 496 -15.20 -12.80 20.51
CA ALA A 496 -15.55 -13.82 19.52
C ALA A 496 -16.54 -14.87 20.09
N ALA A 497 -16.51 -15.12 21.40
CA ALA A 497 -17.37 -16.08 22.09
C ALA A 497 -18.84 -15.61 22.32
N GLY A 498 -19.33 -14.65 21.51
CA GLY A 498 -20.75 -14.26 21.50
C GLY A 498 -21.17 -13.28 22.61
N GLN A 499 -20.24 -12.70 23.37
CA GLN A 499 -20.54 -11.54 24.20
C GLN A 499 -20.61 -10.31 23.30
N ARG A 500 -21.83 -10.03 22.80
CA ARG A 500 -22.18 -8.74 22.18
C ARG A 500 -21.61 -7.62 23.06
N SER A 501 -21.07 -6.56 22.45
CA SER A 501 -20.95 -5.27 23.12
C SER A 501 -22.23 -5.03 23.92
N PRO A 502 -22.18 -4.46 25.13
CA PRO A 502 -23.41 -3.98 25.75
C PRO A 502 -23.93 -2.86 24.87
N GLY A 503 -24.77 -3.21 23.88
CA GLY A 503 -25.68 -2.27 23.28
C GLY A 503 -26.43 -1.66 24.44
N VAL A 504 -26.50 -0.33 24.48
CA VAL A 504 -27.14 0.48 25.52
C VAL A 504 -28.42 -0.23 25.98
N GLY A 505 -28.30 -0.94 27.10
CA GLY A 505 -29.39 -1.73 27.64
C GLY A 505 -30.36 -0.77 28.27
N LEU A 506 -31.58 -0.69 27.73
CA LEU A 506 -32.72 -0.16 28.47
C LEU A 506 -32.78 -0.96 29.77
N GLY A 507 -32.44 -0.30 30.88
CA GLY A 507 -32.17 -0.92 32.17
C GLY A 507 -33.31 -1.81 32.64
N MET A 508 -33.16 -3.12 32.43
CA MET A 508 -33.93 -4.14 33.13
C MET A 508 -32.96 -5.17 33.72
N PRO A 509 -33.10 -5.52 35.01
CA PRO A 509 -32.19 -6.45 35.67
C PRO A 509 -32.40 -7.89 35.17
N GLY A 510 -31.32 -8.54 34.72
CA GLY A 510 -31.31 -9.93 34.30
C GLY A 510 -31.21 -10.89 35.49
N VAL A 511 -32.16 -11.82 35.58
CA VAL A 511 -32.19 -12.91 36.57
C VAL A 511 -31.14 -13.96 36.24
N GLY A 512 -30.27 -14.28 37.21
CA GLY A 512 -29.19 -15.25 37.06
C GLY A 512 -29.67 -16.69 36.89
N ARG A 513 -28.93 -17.48 36.11
CA ARG A 513 -29.07 -18.95 36.07
C ARG A 513 -27.85 -19.63 36.70
N PRO A 514 -28.02 -20.81 37.32
CA PRO A 514 -27.06 -21.37 38.27
C PRO A 514 -25.94 -22.16 37.59
N TRP A 515 -24.80 -22.26 38.29
CA TRP A 515 -23.63 -23.06 37.94
C TRP A 515 -23.97 -24.56 37.81
N PRO A 516 -23.41 -25.30 36.82
CA PRO A 516 -23.43 -26.75 36.84
C PRO A 516 -22.31 -27.32 37.74
N PRO A 517 -22.50 -28.53 38.31
CA PRO A 517 -21.66 -29.09 39.36
C PRO A 517 -20.38 -29.78 38.83
N ILE A 518 -19.40 -29.89 39.74
CA ILE A 518 -18.13 -30.59 39.60
C ILE A 518 -18.29 -32.03 40.11
N LEU A 519 -17.85 -33.03 39.33
CA LEU A 519 -17.52 -34.45 39.67
C LEU A 519 -17.15 -35.13 38.32
N GLY A 520 -16.14 -35.98 38.10
CA GLY A 520 -15.14 -36.66 38.94
C GLY A 520 -14.85 -38.06 38.34
N VAL A 521 -13.57 -38.31 37.97
CA VAL A 521 -12.81 -39.60 38.08
C VAL A 521 -12.93 -40.74 37.02
N ALA A 522 -11.80 -40.99 36.32
CA ALA A 522 -11.08 -42.26 35.92
C ALA A 522 -11.80 -43.40 35.13
N ALA A 523 -11.20 -44.25 34.28
CA ALA A 523 -9.85 -44.47 33.69
C ALA A 523 -9.97 -45.57 32.54
N PRO A 524 -9.00 -46.47 32.24
CA PRO A 524 -7.96 -46.35 31.20
C PRO A 524 -7.86 -47.52 30.16
N GLY A 525 -6.97 -47.35 29.16
CA GLY A 525 -6.37 -48.44 28.33
C GLY A 525 -6.58 -48.27 26.82
N ALA A 526 -5.72 -48.74 25.89
CA ALA A 526 -4.35 -49.22 25.91
C ALA A 526 -3.86 -49.36 24.44
N VAL A 527 -2.54 -49.55 24.29
CA VAL A 527 -1.83 -50.26 23.20
C VAL A 527 -1.24 -49.47 22.00
N ARG A 528 0.10 -49.56 21.96
CA ARG A 528 1.08 -49.30 20.89
C ARG A 528 0.71 -49.84 19.51
N ARG A 529 1.18 -49.16 18.46
CA ARG A 529 1.97 -49.80 17.38
C ARG A 529 2.86 -48.80 16.65
N SER A 530 4.16 -49.07 16.75
CA SER A 530 5.25 -48.58 15.92
C SER A 530 5.18 -49.17 14.51
N ILE A 531 5.34 -48.36 13.46
CA ILE A 531 5.88 -48.81 12.17
C ILE A 531 6.86 -47.74 11.65
N GLN A 532 8.03 -48.22 11.26
CA GLN A 532 9.21 -47.47 10.85
C GLN A 532 9.32 -47.56 9.31
N VAL A 533 9.54 -46.40 8.68
CA VAL A 533 10.31 -46.11 7.45
C VAL A 533 10.02 -46.87 6.15
N ARG A 534 9.72 -46.11 5.08
CA ARG A 534 10.36 -46.25 3.76
C ARG A 534 10.42 -44.90 3.06
N GLY A 535 11.64 -44.45 2.77
CA GLY A 535 11.90 -43.24 1.99
C GLY A 535 11.55 -43.44 0.51
N PHE A 536 11.16 -42.34 -0.13
CA PHE A 536 11.08 -42.21 -1.58
C PHE A 536 11.76 -40.89 -1.95
N ALA A 537 12.91 -41.01 -2.62
CA ALA A 537 13.55 -39.91 -3.32
C ALA A 537 12.84 -39.72 -4.67
N MET A 538 12.53 -38.48 -5.04
CA MET A 538 12.09 -38.13 -6.39
C MET A 538 12.89 -36.90 -6.83
N ASN A 539 13.90 -37.15 -7.66
CA ASN A 539 14.48 -36.17 -8.56
C ASN A 539 13.42 -35.78 -9.60
N GLY A 540 13.15 -34.50 -9.75
CA GLY A 540 12.33 -33.96 -10.84
C GLY A 540 13.08 -32.80 -11.48
N GLU A 541 13.83 -33.10 -12.54
CA GLU A 541 14.31 -32.08 -13.48
C GLU A 541 13.10 -31.38 -14.10
N VAL A 542 13.07 -30.05 -13.99
CA VAL A 542 12.05 -29.21 -14.62
C VAL A 542 12.42 -29.09 -16.10
N ASP A 543 11.53 -29.56 -16.96
CA ASP A 543 11.69 -29.57 -18.41
C ASP A 543 11.71 -28.13 -18.97
N VAL A 544 12.83 -27.74 -19.56
CA VAL A 544 13.11 -26.38 -20.08
C VAL A 544 12.21 -26.03 -21.28
N ALA A 545 11.66 -27.04 -21.95
CA ALA A 545 10.78 -26.86 -23.11
C ALA A 545 9.44 -26.18 -22.78
N ASP A 546 8.90 -26.40 -21.58
CA ASP A 546 7.64 -25.79 -21.12
C ASP A 546 7.77 -24.27 -20.87
N PHE A 547 8.99 -23.82 -20.54
CA PHE A 547 9.27 -22.41 -20.25
C PHE A 547 9.39 -21.56 -21.51
N ASP A 548 9.97 -22.11 -22.58
CA ASP A 548 10.08 -21.43 -23.88
C ASP A 548 8.75 -21.38 -24.63
N ALA A 549 7.89 -22.39 -24.47
CA ALA A 549 6.52 -22.36 -24.97
C ALA A 549 5.72 -21.20 -24.36
N TYR A 550 5.78 -21.03 -23.03
CA TYR A 550 5.16 -19.89 -22.33
C TYR A 550 5.72 -18.53 -22.77
N ARG A 551 7.04 -18.44 -22.99
CA ARG A 551 7.67 -17.20 -23.49
C ARG A 551 7.15 -16.83 -24.88
N SER A 552 7.00 -17.82 -25.76
CA SER A 552 6.49 -17.61 -27.12
C SER A 552 5.02 -17.15 -27.14
N GLU A 553 4.19 -17.65 -26.22
CA GLU A 553 2.80 -17.23 -26.05
C GLU A 553 2.70 -15.81 -25.48
N ILE A 554 3.57 -15.45 -24.54
CA ILE A 554 3.67 -14.09 -24.01
C ILE A 554 4.12 -13.12 -25.11
N GLU A 555 5.13 -13.46 -25.92
CA GLU A 555 5.56 -12.64 -27.06
C GLU A 555 4.49 -12.53 -28.14
N ALA A 556 3.67 -13.56 -28.34
CA ALA A 556 2.51 -13.51 -29.23
C ALA A 556 1.39 -12.62 -28.68
N ALA A 557 1.14 -12.67 -27.37
CA ALA A 557 0.17 -11.81 -26.68
C ALA A 557 0.61 -10.34 -26.65
N GLU A 558 1.89 -10.07 -26.40
CA GLU A 558 2.46 -8.72 -26.45
C GLU A 558 2.39 -8.11 -27.85
N ARG A 559 2.60 -8.92 -28.91
CA ARG A 559 2.42 -8.48 -30.30
C ARG A 559 0.96 -8.13 -30.62
N ARG A 560 -0.02 -8.81 -30.02
CA ARG A 560 -1.45 -8.49 -30.19
C ARG A 560 -1.82 -7.20 -29.46
N VAL A 561 -1.36 -7.02 -28.22
CA VAL A 561 -1.58 -5.80 -27.42
C VAL A 561 -0.86 -4.60 -28.04
N ALA A 562 0.26 -4.82 -28.74
CA ALA A 562 0.95 -3.77 -29.48
C ALA A 562 0.14 -3.23 -30.69
N GLY A 563 -1.01 -3.79 -31.04
CA GLY A 563 -1.85 -3.29 -32.13
C GLY A 563 -2.89 -2.23 -31.72
N GLU A 564 -3.17 -2.08 -30.43
CA GLU A 564 -4.39 -1.40 -29.95
C GLU A 564 -4.16 -0.02 -29.28
N ILE A 565 -4.99 0.97 -29.60
CA ILE A 565 -5.01 2.31 -28.97
C ILE A 565 -5.96 2.31 -27.77
N GLU A 566 -5.53 2.91 -26.66
CA GLU A 566 -6.42 3.32 -25.56
C GLU A 566 -6.53 4.84 -25.54
N PRO A 567 -7.50 5.43 -26.26
CA PRO A 567 -7.58 6.89 -26.41
C PRO A 567 -8.06 7.61 -25.14
N GLY A 568 -8.55 6.91 -24.12
CA GLY A 568 -8.94 7.46 -22.81
C GLY A 568 -9.92 8.65 -22.92
N ALA A 569 -9.79 9.62 -22.01
CA ALA A 569 -10.59 10.85 -22.04
C ALA A 569 -10.41 11.68 -23.33
N ARG A 570 -9.28 11.54 -24.03
CA ARG A 570 -9.01 12.24 -25.28
C ARG A 570 -9.82 11.67 -26.44
N GLY A 571 -10.13 10.38 -26.43
CA GLY A 571 -11.02 9.74 -27.40
C GLY A 571 -12.42 10.33 -27.39
N PHE A 572 -12.92 10.70 -26.20
CA PHE A 572 -14.20 11.39 -26.05
C PHE A 572 -14.17 12.79 -26.68
N VAL A 573 -13.09 13.55 -26.49
CA VAL A 573 -12.91 14.86 -27.14
C VAL A 573 -12.83 14.73 -28.66
N VAL A 574 -12.10 13.73 -29.18
CA VAL A 574 -12.06 13.44 -30.62
C VAL A 574 -13.46 13.12 -31.15
N ALA A 575 -14.26 12.32 -30.45
CA ALA A 575 -15.63 12.00 -30.86
C ALA A 575 -16.53 13.25 -30.91
N ILE A 576 -16.42 14.15 -29.92
CA ILE A 576 -17.14 15.44 -29.93
C ILE A 576 -16.71 16.28 -31.12
N LEU A 577 -15.40 16.42 -31.37
CA LEU A 577 -14.89 17.20 -32.49
C LEU A 577 -15.34 16.63 -33.83
N VAL A 578 -15.37 15.31 -33.99
CA VAL A 578 -15.94 14.63 -35.18
C VAL A 578 -17.42 15.01 -35.35
N PHE A 579 -18.21 14.97 -34.29
CA PHE A 579 -19.63 15.33 -34.34
C PHE A 579 -19.84 16.81 -34.74
N VAL A 580 -19.07 17.72 -34.14
CA VAL A 580 -19.11 19.15 -34.48
C VAL A 580 -18.65 19.38 -35.92
N LEU A 581 -17.65 18.63 -36.40
CA LEU A 581 -17.20 18.69 -37.79
C LEU A 581 -18.34 18.30 -38.74
N VAL A 582 -19.06 17.21 -38.49
CA VAL A 582 -20.23 16.83 -39.31
C VAL A 582 -21.30 17.92 -39.30
N GLY A 583 -21.61 18.50 -38.13
CA GLY A 583 -22.58 19.58 -38.00
C GLY A 583 -22.20 20.84 -38.79
N SER A 584 -20.91 21.14 -38.90
CA SER A 584 -20.41 22.31 -39.63
C SER A 584 -20.65 22.26 -41.15
N PHE A 585 -20.91 21.08 -41.73
CA PHE A 585 -21.25 20.94 -43.17
C PHE A 585 -22.70 21.38 -43.49
N ILE A 586 -23.56 21.53 -42.47
CA ILE A 586 -24.91 22.10 -42.62
C ILE A 586 -24.84 23.62 -42.80
N LEU A 587 -23.80 24.25 -42.25
CA LEU A 587 -23.59 25.69 -42.33
C LEU A 587 -23.08 26.11 -43.72
N PRO A 588 -23.25 27.39 -44.11
CA PRO A 588 -22.71 27.90 -45.36
C PRO A 588 -21.17 27.90 -45.34
N HIS A 589 -20.56 27.30 -46.35
CA HIS A 589 -19.11 27.28 -46.58
C HIS A 589 -18.66 28.34 -47.59
N THR A 590 -19.53 28.77 -48.49
CA THR A 590 -19.26 29.85 -49.46
C THR A 590 -20.56 30.59 -49.77
N GLY A 591 -20.67 31.86 -49.37
CA GLY A 591 -21.92 32.62 -49.50
C GLY A 591 -23.07 31.92 -48.77
N SER A 592 -24.13 31.55 -49.50
CA SER A 592 -25.27 30.75 -49.00
C SER A 592 -25.13 29.24 -49.25
N VAL A 593 -24.07 28.79 -49.93
CA VAL A 593 -23.85 27.38 -50.30
C VAL A 593 -23.35 26.59 -49.08
N ARG A 594 -24.04 25.50 -48.72
CA ARG A 594 -23.69 24.66 -47.57
C ARG A 594 -22.46 23.81 -47.83
N GLY A 595 -21.79 23.33 -46.78
CA GLY A 595 -20.64 22.43 -46.90
C GLY A 595 -20.94 21.15 -47.67
N TRP A 596 -22.14 20.58 -47.51
CA TRP A 596 -22.58 19.41 -48.29
C TRP A 596 -22.67 19.70 -49.79
N ASP A 597 -23.17 20.88 -50.17
CA ASP A 597 -23.27 21.32 -51.56
C ASP A 597 -21.88 21.52 -52.20
N VAL A 598 -20.92 22.00 -51.41
CA VAL A 598 -19.51 22.14 -51.81
C VAL A 598 -18.86 20.77 -52.08
N LEU A 599 -19.19 19.76 -51.27
CA LEU A 599 -18.64 18.40 -51.41
C LEU A 599 -19.15 17.68 -52.67
N PHE A 600 -20.45 17.78 -52.95
CA PHE A 600 -21.09 17.08 -54.08
C PHE A 600 -21.14 17.90 -55.37
N SER A 601 -20.53 19.10 -55.39
CA SER A 601 -20.50 19.98 -56.57
C SER A 601 -21.89 20.26 -57.17
N SER A 602 -22.87 20.59 -56.32
CA SER A 602 -24.23 20.87 -56.77
C SER A 602 -24.30 22.10 -57.68
N HIS A 603 -25.41 22.30 -58.41
CA HIS A 603 -25.57 23.44 -59.33
C HIS A 603 -25.33 24.81 -58.66
N GLY A 604 -25.62 24.96 -57.36
CA GLY A 604 -25.30 26.15 -56.58
C GLY A 604 -23.81 26.36 -56.31
N ALA A 605 -23.01 25.30 -56.22
CA ALA A 605 -21.56 25.37 -56.05
C ALA A 605 -20.82 25.80 -57.33
N ALA A 606 -21.38 25.49 -58.50
CA ALA A 606 -20.88 25.99 -59.78
C ALA A 606 -21.15 27.50 -59.94
N ALA A 607 -22.34 27.96 -59.57
CA ALA A 607 -22.71 29.39 -59.58
C ALA A 607 -21.90 30.25 -58.61
N ALA A 608 -21.47 29.68 -57.47
CA ALA A 608 -20.65 30.36 -56.47
C ALA A 608 -19.13 30.34 -56.76
N ALA A 609 -18.71 29.87 -57.95
CA ALA A 609 -17.31 29.77 -58.36
C ALA A 609 -16.40 29.10 -57.31
N VAL A 610 -16.87 28.01 -56.67
CA VAL A 610 -16.13 27.30 -55.62
C VAL A 610 -14.85 26.71 -56.20
N ALA A 611 -13.70 27.23 -55.75
CA ALA A 611 -12.39 26.80 -56.21
C ALA A 611 -11.99 25.41 -55.70
N LEU A 612 -11.07 24.77 -56.43
CA LEU A 612 -10.53 23.45 -56.13
C LEU A 612 -10.09 23.26 -54.66
N PRO A 613 -9.42 24.23 -53.99
CA PRO A 613 -9.00 24.07 -52.60
C PRO A 613 -10.15 23.82 -51.62
N SER A 614 -11.31 24.46 -51.82
CA SER A 614 -12.47 24.29 -50.93
C SER A 614 -13.11 22.90 -51.09
N ARG A 615 -13.10 22.35 -52.31
CA ARG A 615 -13.61 20.99 -52.57
C ARG A 615 -12.67 19.93 -52.01
N VAL A 616 -11.37 20.12 -52.19
CA VAL A 616 -10.33 19.23 -51.66
C VAL A 616 -10.37 19.24 -50.13
N PHE A 617 -10.49 20.41 -49.50
CA PHE A 617 -10.65 20.52 -48.06
C PHE A 617 -11.89 19.77 -47.55
N ALA A 618 -13.06 19.98 -48.16
CA ALA A 618 -14.30 19.32 -47.76
C ALA A 618 -14.19 17.78 -47.83
N TRP A 619 -13.55 17.26 -48.88
CA TRP A 619 -13.29 15.83 -49.05
C TRP A 619 -12.33 15.28 -47.99
N LEU A 620 -11.20 15.95 -47.76
CA LEU A 620 -10.20 15.51 -46.77
C LEU A 620 -10.75 15.58 -45.33
N ALA A 621 -11.50 16.63 -45.00
CA ALA A 621 -12.14 16.79 -43.70
C ALA A 621 -13.17 15.68 -43.43
N LEU A 622 -13.95 15.27 -44.44
CA LEU A 622 -14.88 14.15 -44.29
C LEU A 622 -14.17 12.80 -44.17
N VAL A 623 -13.23 12.50 -45.08
CA VAL A 623 -12.57 11.19 -45.12
C VAL A 623 -11.70 10.97 -43.90
N PHE A 624 -10.84 11.93 -43.55
CA PHE A 624 -9.85 11.77 -42.48
C PHE A 624 -10.33 12.33 -41.14
N GLY A 625 -10.95 13.51 -41.17
CA GLY A 625 -11.49 14.16 -39.97
C GLY A 625 -12.71 13.43 -39.38
N VAL A 626 -13.56 12.81 -40.21
CA VAL A 626 -14.72 12.04 -39.75
C VAL A 626 -14.50 10.54 -39.91
N GLY A 627 -14.29 10.04 -41.13
CA GLY A 627 -14.23 8.61 -41.44
C GLY A 627 -13.14 7.85 -40.70
N PHE A 628 -11.87 8.19 -40.95
CA PHE A 628 -10.74 7.52 -40.29
C PHE A 628 -10.69 7.80 -38.78
N SER A 629 -11.15 8.97 -38.33
CA SER A 629 -11.25 9.27 -36.90
C SER A 629 -12.28 8.38 -36.20
N MET A 630 -13.47 8.16 -36.77
CA MET A 630 -14.44 7.20 -36.24
C MET A 630 -13.92 5.77 -36.30
N LEU A 631 -13.33 5.36 -37.42
CA LEU A 631 -12.82 4.01 -37.58
C LEU A 631 -11.70 3.72 -36.58
N ALA A 632 -10.78 4.67 -36.36
CA ALA A 632 -9.72 4.56 -35.37
C ALA A 632 -10.28 4.44 -33.94
N LEU A 633 -11.32 5.20 -33.59
CA LEU A 633 -11.98 5.10 -32.28
C LEU A 633 -12.72 3.77 -32.10
N MET A 634 -13.39 3.27 -33.14
CA MET A 634 -14.18 2.04 -33.09
C MET A 634 -13.31 0.78 -33.06
N THR A 635 -12.33 0.67 -33.96
CA THR A 635 -11.51 -0.53 -34.06
C THR A 635 -10.30 -0.48 -33.14
N ARG A 636 -10.04 0.67 -32.52
CA ARG A 636 -8.88 0.92 -31.66
C ARG A 636 -7.55 0.52 -32.30
N ARG A 637 -7.38 0.70 -33.62
CA ARG A 637 -6.13 0.30 -34.31
C ARG A 637 -5.17 1.47 -34.48
N TRP A 638 -3.90 1.26 -34.13
CA TRP A 638 -2.85 2.28 -34.24
C TRP A 638 -2.60 2.79 -35.65
N ALA A 639 -2.63 1.90 -36.64
CA ALA A 639 -2.45 2.29 -38.04
C ALA A 639 -3.49 3.33 -38.47
N LEU A 640 -4.74 3.18 -38.01
CA LEU A 640 -5.83 4.09 -38.35
C LEU A 640 -5.74 5.42 -37.61
N ALA A 641 -5.21 5.44 -36.39
CA ALA A 641 -4.94 6.68 -35.66
C ALA A 641 -3.87 7.53 -36.35
N TRP A 642 -2.81 6.91 -36.88
CA TRP A 642 -1.80 7.59 -37.69
C TRP A 642 -2.36 8.11 -39.02
N ILE A 643 -3.20 7.31 -39.70
CA ILE A 643 -3.86 7.73 -40.93
C ILE A 643 -4.80 8.92 -40.66
N ALA A 644 -5.56 8.88 -39.56
CA ALA A 644 -6.42 9.99 -39.13
C ALA A 644 -5.60 11.25 -38.84
N LEU A 645 -4.45 11.13 -38.17
CA LEU A 645 -3.55 12.25 -37.88
C LEU A 645 -3.00 12.90 -39.16
N VAL A 646 -2.34 12.11 -40.01
CA VAL A 646 -1.70 12.61 -41.23
C VAL A 646 -2.74 13.22 -42.17
N GLY A 647 -3.88 12.55 -42.33
CA GLY A 647 -4.97 13.04 -43.15
C GLY A 647 -5.62 14.31 -42.61
N SER A 648 -5.77 14.43 -41.28
CA SER A 648 -6.28 15.66 -40.65
C SER A 648 -5.28 16.82 -40.77
N ALA A 649 -3.98 16.56 -40.70
CA ALA A 649 -2.95 17.58 -40.93
C ALA A 649 -2.99 18.11 -42.37
N LEU A 650 -3.17 17.21 -43.36
CA LEU A 650 -3.33 17.61 -44.76
C LEU A 650 -4.64 18.38 -44.99
N ALA A 651 -5.74 17.95 -44.35
CA ALA A 651 -7.01 18.67 -44.34
C ALA A 651 -6.84 20.08 -43.71
N SER A 652 -6.06 20.21 -42.64
CA SER A 652 -5.78 21.50 -42.01
C SER A 652 -5.03 22.46 -42.95
N ALA A 653 -4.02 21.98 -43.67
CA ALA A 653 -3.27 22.77 -44.63
C ALA A 653 -4.13 23.21 -45.83
N THR A 654 -4.96 22.30 -46.35
CA THR A 654 -5.89 22.61 -47.45
C THR A 654 -7.04 23.52 -47.00
N GLY A 655 -7.47 23.46 -45.74
CA GLY A 655 -8.46 24.37 -45.16
C GLY A 655 -7.97 25.81 -45.10
N LEU A 656 -6.68 26.03 -44.78
CA LEU A 656 -6.06 27.35 -44.85
C LEU A 656 -6.10 27.89 -46.30
N LEU A 657 -5.73 27.07 -47.27
CA LEU A 657 -5.81 27.42 -48.70
C LEU A 657 -7.26 27.68 -49.15
N ALA A 658 -8.22 26.91 -48.64
CA ALA A 658 -9.65 27.11 -48.93
C ALA A 658 -10.12 28.48 -48.42
N VAL A 659 -9.84 28.82 -47.16
CA VAL A 659 -10.18 30.13 -46.58
C VAL A 659 -9.51 31.26 -47.35
N TRP A 660 -8.19 31.15 -47.59
CA TRP A 660 -7.44 32.15 -48.34
C TRP A 660 -8.01 32.35 -49.76
N SER A 661 -8.26 31.26 -50.49
CA SER A 661 -8.83 31.29 -51.85
C SER A 661 -10.25 31.86 -51.93
N ARG A 662 -10.95 31.98 -50.80
CA ARG A 662 -12.27 32.64 -50.72
C ARG A 662 -12.16 34.10 -50.29
N GLN A 663 -11.07 34.47 -49.61
CA GLN A 663 -10.79 35.87 -49.25
C GLN A 663 -10.23 36.68 -50.43
N THR A 664 -9.59 36.02 -51.40
CA THR A 664 -8.89 36.66 -52.54
C THR A 664 -9.66 36.60 -53.86
N VAL A 665 -10.96 36.29 -53.84
CA VAL A 665 -11.77 36.20 -55.08
C VAL A 665 -12.08 37.60 -55.62
N ALA A 666 -12.18 37.72 -56.95
CA ALA A 666 -12.57 38.95 -57.64
C ALA A 666 -13.90 39.52 -57.12
N ALA A 667 -14.03 40.85 -57.16
CA ALA A 667 -15.22 41.57 -56.72
C ALA A 667 -16.49 41.05 -57.41
N GLY A 668 -17.51 40.70 -56.62
CA GLY A 668 -18.79 40.12 -57.11
C GLY A 668 -19.01 38.65 -56.75
N HIS A 669 -18.00 37.95 -56.22
CA HIS A 669 -18.14 36.57 -55.75
C HIS A 669 -18.21 36.47 -54.21
N PRO A 670 -18.96 35.49 -53.67
CA PRO A 670 -19.12 35.32 -52.23
C PRO A 670 -17.83 34.87 -51.53
N GLY A 671 -17.53 35.51 -50.39
CA GLY A 671 -16.40 35.18 -49.52
C GLY A 671 -16.58 33.89 -48.69
N PRO A 672 -15.66 33.60 -47.75
CA PRO A 672 -15.72 32.39 -46.93
C PRO A 672 -16.94 32.41 -46.02
N GLY A 673 -17.69 31.30 -46.00
CA GLY A 673 -18.81 31.11 -45.08
C GLY A 673 -18.34 30.69 -43.68
N ILE A 674 -19.18 30.94 -42.68
CA ILE A 674 -18.89 30.59 -41.27
C ILE A 674 -18.63 29.09 -41.11
N GLY A 675 -19.36 28.24 -41.86
CA GLY A 675 -19.18 26.79 -41.84
C GLY A 675 -17.78 26.35 -42.25
N LEU A 676 -17.15 27.05 -43.20
CA LEU A 676 -15.78 26.75 -43.66
C LEU A 676 -14.76 27.06 -42.56
N ILE A 677 -14.90 28.21 -41.89
CA ILE A 677 -14.01 28.62 -40.80
C ILE A 677 -14.14 27.68 -39.60
N VAL A 678 -15.37 27.33 -39.21
CA VAL A 678 -15.63 26.38 -38.12
C VAL A 678 -15.05 25.00 -38.46
N SER A 679 -15.30 24.48 -39.68
CA SER A 679 -14.75 23.19 -40.12
C SER A 679 -13.22 23.17 -40.01
N TRP A 680 -12.57 24.24 -40.45
CA TRP A 680 -11.11 24.33 -40.45
C TRP A 680 -10.52 24.34 -39.04
N ILE A 681 -11.10 25.12 -38.12
CA ILE A 681 -10.70 25.15 -36.71
C ILE A 681 -10.86 23.77 -36.06
N ILE A 682 -11.96 23.07 -36.34
CA ILE A 682 -12.22 21.74 -35.78
C ILE A 682 -11.21 20.71 -36.32
N VAL A 683 -10.86 20.77 -37.60
CA VAL A 683 -9.82 19.91 -38.20
C VAL A 683 -8.44 20.18 -37.59
N MET A 684 -8.10 21.44 -37.28
CA MET A 684 -6.86 21.77 -36.54
C MET A 684 -6.85 21.14 -35.14
N LEU A 685 -7.97 21.24 -34.41
CA LEU A 685 -8.11 20.63 -33.09
C LEU A 685 -8.02 19.09 -33.17
N LEU A 686 -8.69 18.46 -34.14
CA LEU A 686 -8.60 17.02 -34.38
C LEU A 686 -7.16 16.58 -34.63
N THR A 687 -6.42 17.34 -35.44
CA THR A 687 -5.00 17.09 -35.71
C THR A 687 -4.17 17.13 -34.42
N PHE A 688 -4.38 18.15 -33.58
CA PHE A 688 -3.70 18.28 -32.29
C PHE A 688 -4.01 17.13 -31.33
N TYR A 689 -5.28 16.74 -31.20
CA TYR A 689 -5.68 15.67 -30.29
C TYR A 689 -5.22 14.29 -30.78
N TRP A 690 -5.27 14.02 -32.08
CA TRP A 690 -4.69 12.81 -32.65
C TRP A 690 -3.17 12.77 -32.47
N ALA A 691 -2.47 13.90 -32.64
CA ALA A 691 -1.04 13.98 -32.37
C ALA A 691 -0.72 13.60 -30.91
N ARG A 692 -1.51 14.09 -29.94
CA ARG A 692 -1.34 13.72 -28.53
C ARG A 692 -1.68 12.27 -28.21
N VAL A 693 -2.71 11.71 -28.84
CA VAL A 693 -3.07 10.28 -28.68
C VAL A 693 -1.94 9.40 -29.22
N VAL A 694 -1.41 9.76 -30.39
CA VAL A 694 -0.37 9.00 -31.07
C VAL A 694 0.99 9.10 -30.35
N TRP A 695 1.37 10.29 -29.90
CA TRP A 695 2.68 10.56 -29.30
C TRP A 695 2.87 9.93 -27.90
N GLN A 696 1.78 9.74 -27.15
CA GLN A 696 1.84 9.14 -25.80
C GLN A 696 2.43 7.72 -25.82
N ARG A 697 2.27 6.97 -26.91
CA ARG A 697 2.81 5.62 -27.04
C ARG A 697 4.25 5.58 -27.55
N THR A 698 4.69 6.56 -28.35
CA THR A 698 6.09 6.68 -28.75
C THR A 698 6.99 6.77 -27.52
N ILE A 699 6.55 7.48 -26.48
CA ILE A 699 7.25 7.57 -25.19
C ILE A 699 7.28 6.20 -24.48
N VAL A 700 6.17 5.47 -24.46
CA VAL A 700 6.10 4.13 -23.86
C VAL A 700 6.95 3.10 -24.63
N GLN A 701 7.01 3.20 -25.97
CA GLN A 701 7.88 2.36 -26.80
C GLN A 701 9.36 2.67 -26.59
N LEU A 702 9.72 3.95 -26.52
CA LEU A 702 11.09 4.37 -26.19
C LEU A 702 11.49 3.86 -24.80
N ALA A 703 10.59 3.94 -23.81
CA ALA A 703 10.82 3.39 -22.48
C ALA A 703 10.93 1.85 -22.47
N ALA A 704 10.10 1.16 -23.27
CA ALA A 704 10.16 -0.30 -23.40
C ALA A 704 11.42 -0.77 -24.14
N GLU A 705 11.87 -0.05 -25.17
CA GLU A 705 13.13 -0.31 -25.87
C GLU A 705 14.33 -0.03 -24.96
N GLU A 706 14.30 1.03 -24.17
CA GLU A 706 15.33 1.33 -23.19
C GLU A 706 15.39 0.24 -22.11
N GLN A 707 14.23 -0.29 -21.69
CA GLN A 707 14.16 -1.40 -20.75
C GLN A 707 14.69 -2.71 -21.36
N ARG A 708 14.44 -2.97 -22.65
CA ARG A 708 15.06 -4.10 -23.39
C ARG A 708 16.57 -3.95 -23.51
N ARG A 709 17.07 -2.73 -23.77
CA ARG A 709 18.51 -2.44 -23.80
C ARG A 709 19.14 -2.65 -22.42
N ARG A 710 18.46 -2.24 -21.35
CA ARG A 710 18.91 -2.45 -19.96
C ARG A 710 18.89 -3.93 -19.57
N SER A 711 17.86 -4.69 -19.93
CA SER A 711 17.80 -6.12 -19.67
C SER A 711 18.82 -6.90 -20.49
N ALA A 712 19.03 -6.53 -21.76
CA ALA A 712 20.10 -7.09 -22.59
C ALA A 712 21.48 -6.77 -22.02
N ALA A 713 21.72 -5.53 -21.59
CA ALA A 713 22.98 -5.12 -20.95
C ALA A 713 23.20 -5.82 -19.60
N GLN A 714 22.16 -6.02 -18.79
CA GLN A 714 22.23 -6.80 -17.55
C GLN A 714 22.48 -8.27 -17.80
N GLN A 715 21.87 -8.84 -18.85
CA GLN A 715 22.09 -10.23 -19.21
C GLN A 715 23.51 -10.43 -19.72
N GLN A 716 24.02 -9.51 -20.55
CA GLN A 716 25.39 -9.49 -21.03
C GLN A 716 26.41 -9.26 -19.91
N SER A 717 26.10 -8.40 -18.92
CA SER A 717 26.96 -8.22 -17.73
C SER A 717 26.93 -9.45 -16.83
N LYS A 718 25.80 -10.16 -16.75
CA LYS A 718 25.68 -11.40 -15.99
C LYS A 718 26.44 -12.54 -16.65
N THR A 719 26.40 -12.65 -17.98
CA THR A 719 27.22 -13.61 -18.73
C THR A 719 28.71 -13.30 -18.58
N LEU A 720 29.10 -12.02 -18.57
CA LEU A 720 30.47 -11.59 -18.31
C LEU A 720 30.94 -11.90 -16.88
N LEU A 721 30.07 -11.75 -15.89
CA LEU A 721 30.35 -12.11 -14.49
C LEU A 721 30.43 -13.62 -14.30
N ASP A 722 29.54 -14.39 -14.94
CA ASP A 722 29.56 -15.86 -14.90
C ASP A 722 30.85 -16.41 -15.56
N THR A 723 31.39 -15.75 -16.60
CA THR A 723 32.70 -16.10 -17.19
C THR A 723 33.91 -15.67 -16.34
N LEU A 724 33.73 -14.80 -15.35
CA LEU A 724 34.79 -14.38 -14.41
C LEU A 724 34.82 -15.23 -13.13
N ASP A 725 33.71 -15.91 -12.81
CA ASP A 725 33.56 -16.77 -11.64
C ASP A 725 33.80 -18.27 -11.93
N GLU A 726 34.13 -18.66 -13.18
CA GLU A 726 34.64 -20.00 -13.47
C GLU A 726 36.12 -20.12 -13.02
N PRO A 727 36.44 -20.98 -12.04
CA PRO A 727 37.82 -21.24 -11.68
C PRO A 727 38.52 -22.00 -12.81
N ASP A 728 39.68 -21.46 -13.22
CA ASP A 728 40.64 -22.03 -14.17
C ASP A 728 40.78 -23.55 -13.95
N GLN A 729 40.20 -24.37 -14.84
CA GLN A 729 40.43 -25.80 -14.82
C GLN A 729 41.85 -26.07 -15.34
N PRO A 730 42.69 -26.82 -14.60
CA PRO A 730 44.01 -27.17 -15.11
C PRO A 730 43.85 -28.05 -16.35
N SER A 731 44.53 -27.67 -17.42
CA SER A 731 44.67 -28.47 -18.62
C SER A 731 45.47 -29.73 -18.30
N ASP A 732 44.77 -30.82 -18.00
CA ASP A 732 45.37 -32.14 -17.86
C ASP A 732 45.87 -32.62 -19.22
N GLY A 733 47.18 -32.51 -19.38
CA GLY A 733 47.93 -33.19 -20.43
C GLY A 733 47.99 -34.70 -20.17
N THR A 734 47.29 -35.46 -20.99
CA THR A 734 47.67 -36.80 -21.46
C THR A 734 47.28 -36.83 -22.93
N GLY A 735 48.06 -37.23 -23.92
CA GLY A 735 49.27 -38.03 -23.95
C GLY A 735 49.16 -38.93 -25.19
N ALA A 736 50.02 -38.67 -26.18
CA ALA A 736 50.49 -39.59 -27.22
C ALA A 736 49.70 -39.81 -28.53
N ASN A 737 50.46 -39.54 -29.60
CA ASN A 737 50.63 -40.32 -30.83
C ASN A 737 49.61 -40.24 -31.98
N GLY A 738 50.08 -39.67 -33.10
CA GLY A 738 50.26 -40.51 -34.28
C GLY A 738 50.14 -39.85 -35.67
N ARG A 739 51.32 -39.63 -36.29
CA ARG A 739 51.67 -39.83 -37.71
C ARG A 739 51.33 -38.75 -38.76
N ASP A 740 52.43 -38.13 -39.22
CA ASP A 740 52.90 -38.07 -40.61
C ASP A 740 51.86 -37.99 -41.74
N ARG A 741 51.73 -36.80 -42.34
CA ARG A 741 52.31 -36.45 -43.65
C ARG A 741 51.99 -35.02 -44.04
#